data_AF-A0AAD5H6Z0-F1
#
_entry.id   AF-A0AAD5H6Z0-F1
#
_cell.length_a   1.000
_cell.length_b   1.000
_cell.length_c   1.000
_cell.angle_alpha   90.00
_cell.angle_beta   90.00
_cell.angle_gamma   90.00
#
_symmetry.space_group_name_H-M   'P 1'
#
loop_
_entity.id
_entity.type
_entity.pdbx_description
1 polymer ?
#
loop_
_entity_poly.entity_id
_entity_poly.type
_entity_poly.pdbx_seq_one_letter_code
_entity_poly.pdbx_strand_id
1 'polypeptide(L)'
;MPHRHHLRLLTHDAALVPEGGAAVYAQATAFTLSYGKEPAGHFFHLFALKQAGLYVEPEPEEAVEVESASSADVSRQGSTADFASLEEEAVAGAKWKGKGKKKGKGKGRAEDDDLYSLLGLQHERWMASEAQIKAAYRKAALIHHPDKQGAQDEAALKAAEDKFKKLQEAYETLSDPAKRREYDSTDDFDDSLPTECAPADFYKVFGAAFRRNSRWSVNQPVPDLGDADAPMDKVDAFYNFWYAFKSWREFPHPDEEDIEQAESREHRRWIERYNRKLREQGKKEEFRRIRDFVDCAYKQDPRILRRKEEERAERERRKAEKEAERQRQLEEERRKAEEAAAAAAAEEAAAAEARKQRQVEKKALQRERARLRRLCAGEGGGEGSSSGLPAGAVDSEDVEQLCSNLGLEGLQRLCDQLAAVDLDAEAKRAAVQQQLAAVGQQLQQEQAQKDAAAQAAAAALRDQAKQERQQIRAKLSEWSEEEVRMLKKALDKFPPGTSKRWEAVQAYVRTRTVEEILDMVKHGLKAGKVGGVQSETFVVAKKRQGNLANTAAADSRAMAFTDVQVNLKGDAAVLLEPGLAAAAAAPAGGAAAAPAAAAAAPAPATVVSAASGEWSEEQELALVKALKQVGKDAEDRWGQVAALVPGKTKAQCFKRFKELKEAHKAKKAG
;
A
#
# COMPACT_ATOMS: atom_id res chain seq x y z
N MET A 1 26.18 -20.95 -68.30
CA MET A 1 24.99 -21.81 -68.24
C MET A 1 25.07 -22.67 -66.99
N PRO A 2 23.96 -22.87 -66.25
CA PRO A 2 23.93 -22.83 -64.79
C PRO A 2 24.13 -24.19 -64.08
N HIS A 3 24.68 -24.11 -62.87
CA HIS A 3 24.95 -25.21 -61.95
C HIS A 3 23.70 -25.67 -61.19
N ARG A 4 23.52 -26.99 -61.06
CA ARG A 4 22.71 -27.62 -60.00
C ARG A 4 23.52 -28.74 -59.37
N HIS A 5 24.02 -28.48 -58.15
CA HIS A 5 24.57 -29.53 -57.28
C HIS A 5 23.44 -30.10 -56.41
N HIS A 6 23.38 -31.42 -56.37
CA HIS A 6 22.48 -32.23 -55.57
C HIS A 6 22.83 -32.12 -54.08
N LEU A 7 21.86 -31.72 -53.25
CA LEU A 7 21.93 -31.83 -51.79
C LEU A 7 21.33 -33.17 -51.36
N ARG A 8 22.08 -33.96 -50.58
CA ARG A 8 21.60 -35.17 -49.89
C ARG A 8 20.96 -34.75 -48.55
N LEU A 9 19.74 -35.21 -48.31
CA LEU A 9 19.03 -35.12 -47.02
C LEU A 9 19.33 -36.38 -46.19
N LEU A 10 19.52 -36.22 -44.87
CA LEU A 10 19.54 -37.31 -43.89
C LEU A 10 18.10 -37.80 -43.68
N THR A 11 17.85 -39.07 -43.98
CA THR A 11 16.53 -39.71 -43.90
C THR A 11 16.19 -40.13 -42.47
N HIS A 12 14.98 -39.81 -42.01
CA HIS A 12 14.33 -40.52 -40.90
C HIS A 12 13.69 -41.82 -41.44
N ASP A 13 13.69 -42.83 -40.58
CA ASP A 13 13.27 -44.20 -40.82
C ASP A 13 11.83 -44.31 -41.39
N ALA A 14 11.63 -45.25 -42.32
CA ALA A 14 10.36 -45.48 -43.01
C ALA A 14 9.24 -45.96 -42.08
N ALA A 15 9.57 -46.37 -40.85
CA ALA A 15 8.63 -46.80 -39.83
C ALA A 15 7.75 -45.68 -39.24
N LEU A 16 8.08 -44.39 -39.48
CA LEU A 16 7.37 -43.24 -38.89
C LEU A 16 6.24 -42.67 -39.77
N VAL A 17 5.92 -43.32 -40.91
CA VAL A 17 4.76 -42.94 -41.75
C VAL A 17 3.60 -43.91 -41.45
N PRO A 18 2.52 -43.48 -40.78
CA PRO A 18 1.35 -44.34 -40.59
C PRO A 18 0.72 -44.68 -41.95
N GLU A 19 0.33 -45.95 -42.13
CA GLU A 19 -0.19 -46.47 -43.40
C GLU A 19 -1.36 -45.62 -43.92
N GLY A 20 -1.14 -44.93 -45.04
CA GLY A 20 -2.13 -44.07 -45.71
C GLY A 20 -1.92 -42.56 -45.58
N GLY A 21 -0.90 -42.09 -44.85
CA GLY A 21 -0.56 -40.66 -44.75
C GLY A 21 0.49 -40.18 -45.78
N ALA A 22 0.27 -39.02 -46.40
CA ALA A 22 1.26 -38.40 -47.31
C ALA A 22 2.46 -37.78 -46.55
N ALA A 23 3.67 -37.99 -47.05
CA ALA A 23 4.90 -37.44 -46.47
C ALA A 23 4.92 -35.90 -46.51
N VAL A 24 5.15 -35.26 -45.37
CA VAL A 24 5.24 -33.79 -45.25
C VAL A 24 6.70 -33.36 -45.30
N TYR A 25 7.04 -32.52 -46.28
CA TYR A 25 8.38 -31.95 -46.44
C TYR A 25 8.42 -30.49 -45.97
N ALA A 26 9.40 -30.11 -45.15
CA ALA A 26 9.62 -28.73 -44.75
C ALA A 26 11.02 -28.26 -45.21
N GLN A 27 11.07 -27.16 -45.98
CA GLN A 27 12.32 -26.49 -46.38
C GLN A 27 12.64 -25.32 -45.43
N ALA A 28 13.90 -25.24 -44.99
CA ALA A 28 14.37 -24.29 -43.98
C ALA A 28 14.78 -22.89 -44.49
N THR A 29 14.29 -22.45 -45.65
CA THR A 29 14.66 -21.13 -46.21
C THR A 29 13.50 -20.45 -46.93
N ALA A 30 12.54 -19.94 -46.17
CA ALA A 30 11.76 -18.74 -46.51
C ALA A 30 10.91 -18.32 -45.31
N PHE A 31 11.07 -17.08 -44.85
CA PHE A 31 10.12 -16.47 -43.92
C PHE A 31 8.80 -16.15 -44.64
N THR A 32 7.71 -16.31 -43.88
CA THR A 32 6.31 -15.91 -44.09
C THR A 32 5.44 -16.72 -45.07
N LEU A 33 4.60 -17.60 -44.51
CA LEU A 33 3.13 -17.53 -44.67
C LEU A 33 2.39 -18.33 -43.58
N SER A 34 1.44 -17.63 -42.97
CA SER A 34 0.48 -17.93 -41.90
C SER A 34 0.20 -19.39 -41.50
N TYR A 35 0.60 -19.78 -40.28
CA TYR A 35 -0.27 -20.49 -39.33
C TYR A 35 0.11 -20.05 -37.91
N GLY A 36 -0.81 -19.40 -37.20
CA GLY A 36 -0.59 -18.81 -35.88
C GLY A 36 -0.50 -19.82 -34.72
N LYS A 37 0.45 -20.77 -34.78
CA LYS A 37 0.83 -21.66 -33.66
C LYS A 37 2.33 -21.95 -33.72
N GLU A 38 3.02 -21.84 -32.59
CA GLU A 38 4.46 -22.16 -32.47
C GLU A 38 4.72 -23.66 -32.73
N PRO A 39 5.85 -24.03 -33.38
CA PRO A 39 6.22 -25.43 -33.53
C PRO A 39 6.56 -26.05 -32.16
N ALA A 40 5.88 -27.14 -31.81
CA ALA A 40 6.06 -27.82 -30.53
C ALA A 40 7.50 -28.34 -30.39
N GLY A 41 8.20 -27.89 -29.34
CA GLY A 41 9.61 -28.20 -29.11
C GLY A 41 9.91 -29.68 -28.83
N HIS A 42 11.20 -30.02 -28.78
CA HIS A 42 11.75 -31.38 -28.65
C HIS A 42 11.09 -32.24 -27.55
N PHE A 43 10.71 -31.63 -26.42
CA PHE A 43 10.04 -32.30 -25.32
C PHE A 43 8.64 -32.83 -25.68
N PHE A 44 7.90 -32.11 -26.53
CA PHE A 44 6.57 -32.53 -26.96
C PHE A 44 6.66 -33.73 -27.91
N HIS A 45 7.70 -33.77 -28.75
CA HIS A 45 7.96 -34.88 -29.65
C HIS A 45 8.34 -36.16 -28.88
N LEU A 46 9.21 -36.06 -27.87
CA LEU A 46 9.56 -37.19 -27.00
C LEU A 46 8.35 -37.74 -26.23
N PHE A 47 7.49 -36.85 -25.71
CA PHE A 47 6.27 -37.28 -25.03
C PHE A 47 5.28 -37.97 -25.99
N ALA A 48 5.14 -37.46 -27.20
CA ALA A 48 4.29 -38.07 -28.23
C ALA A 48 4.82 -39.46 -28.66
N LEU A 49 6.14 -39.62 -28.80
CA LEU A 49 6.75 -40.91 -29.10
C LEU A 49 6.59 -41.93 -27.95
N LYS A 50 6.68 -41.48 -26.70
CA LYS A 50 6.45 -42.32 -25.50
C LYS A 50 4.97 -42.74 -25.39
N GLN A 51 4.03 -41.83 -25.66
CA GLN A 51 2.59 -42.14 -25.70
C GLN A 51 2.21 -43.07 -26.85
N ALA A 52 2.86 -42.94 -28.01
CA ALA A 52 2.64 -43.81 -29.15
C ALA A 52 3.33 -45.18 -29.02
N GLY A 53 4.09 -45.41 -27.94
CA GLY A 53 4.84 -46.66 -27.72
C GLY A 53 6.02 -46.87 -28.67
N LEU A 54 6.42 -45.83 -29.41
CA LEU A 54 7.49 -45.86 -30.41
C LEU A 54 8.86 -45.44 -29.85
N TYR A 55 8.92 -45.16 -28.55
CA TYR A 55 10.16 -44.87 -27.82
C TYR A 55 10.31 -45.87 -26.67
N VAL A 56 11.28 -46.77 -26.82
CA VAL A 56 11.72 -47.71 -25.78
C VAL A 56 12.98 -47.15 -25.16
N GLU A 57 12.92 -46.88 -23.86
CA GLU A 57 14.03 -46.39 -23.05
C GLU A 57 15.10 -47.50 -23.01
N PRO A 58 16.35 -47.26 -23.45
CA PRO A 58 17.33 -48.33 -23.53
C PRO A 58 17.66 -48.87 -22.13
N GLU A 59 17.43 -50.17 -21.93
CA GLU A 59 17.87 -50.92 -20.75
C GLU A 59 19.41 -50.88 -20.67
N PRO A 60 20.01 -50.64 -19.49
CA PRO A 60 21.45 -50.55 -19.34
C PRO A 60 22.09 -51.95 -19.48
N GLU A 61 22.87 -52.15 -20.53
CA GLU A 61 23.67 -53.37 -20.71
C GLU A 61 24.74 -53.52 -19.63
N GLU A 62 24.86 -54.76 -19.14
CA GLU A 62 25.64 -55.23 -18.00
C GLU A 62 27.14 -54.93 -18.13
N ALA A 63 27.67 -54.14 -17.19
CA ALA A 63 29.11 -53.91 -17.04
C ALA A 63 29.76 -55.07 -16.28
N VAL A 64 30.71 -55.72 -16.95
CA VAL A 64 31.57 -56.79 -16.43
C VAL A 64 32.41 -56.26 -15.25
N GLU A 65 32.31 -56.97 -14.12
CA GLU A 65 32.99 -56.68 -12.86
C GLU A 65 34.52 -56.84 -12.96
N VAL A 66 35.28 -55.82 -12.56
CA VAL A 66 36.64 -56.01 -12.01
C VAL A 66 36.82 -55.11 -10.79
N GLU A 67 37.00 -55.78 -9.65
CA GLU A 67 37.27 -55.33 -8.28
C GLU A 67 38.43 -54.31 -8.15
N SER A 68 38.68 -53.54 -7.08
CA SER A 68 38.01 -53.11 -5.85
C SER A 68 38.95 -52.08 -5.20
N ALA A 69 38.46 -50.93 -4.72
CA ALA A 69 39.05 -50.15 -3.62
C ALA A 69 38.13 -48.98 -3.24
N SER A 70 38.02 -48.74 -1.93
CA SER A 70 36.88 -48.15 -1.22
C SER A 70 36.91 -46.63 -1.01
N SER A 71 35.71 -46.09 -0.77
CA SER A 71 35.34 -44.94 0.10
C SER A 71 35.48 -43.53 -0.52
N ALA A 72 34.49 -42.63 -0.53
CA ALA A 72 33.06 -42.63 -0.25
C ALA A 72 32.47 -41.30 -0.80
N ASP A 73 31.24 -41.37 -1.32
CA ASP A 73 30.22 -40.31 -1.43
C ASP A 73 30.48 -39.07 -2.32
N VAL A 74 30.13 -39.15 -3.61
CA VAL A 74 29.45 -38.05 -4.34
C VAL A 74 28.39 -38.66 -5.28
N SER A 75 27.13 -38.53 -4.89
CA SER A 75 25.98 -38.80 -5.77
C SER A 75 25.91 -37.73 -6.87
N ARG A 76 26.11 -38.12 -8.13
CA ARG A 76 26.08 -37.22 -9.30
C ARG A 76 24.77 -37.38 -10.07
N GLN A 77 23.73 -36.70 -9.59
CA GLN A 77 22.61 -36.25 -10.42
C GLN A 77 22.70 -34.74 -10.51
N GLY A 78 23.25 -34.23 -11.61
CA GLY A 78 23.29 -32.80 -11.90
C GLY A 78 22.47 -32.51 -13.14
N SER A 79 21.32 -31.87 -12.95
CA SER A 79 20.62 -31.17 -14.03
C SER A 79 21.44 -29.97 -14.49
N THR A 80 21.16 -29.41 -15.67
CA THR A 80 21.83 -28.20 -16.17
C THR A 80 21.64 -26.98 -15.27
N ALA A 81 20.64 -27.00 -14.36
CA ALA A 81 20.45 -25.98 -13.34
C ALA A 81 21.49 -26.08 -12.21
N ASP A 82 21.98 -27.29 -11.90
CA ASP A 82 22.99 -27.53 -10.86
C ASP A 82 24.37 -27.02 -11.30
N PHE A 83 24.69 -27.11 -12.60
CA PHE A 83 25.93 -26.53 -13.13
C PHE A 83 25.92 -24.99 -13.08
N ALA A 84 24.79 -24.34 -13.38
CA ALA A 84 24.67 -22.89 -13.28
C ALA A 84 24.74 -22.38 -11.83
N SER A 85 24.21 -23.15 -10.87
CA SER A 85 24.30 -22.81 -9.44
C SER A 85 25.71 -23.04 -8.89
N LEU A 86 26.40 -24.10 -9.31
CA LEU A 86 27.82 -24.32 -8.99
C LEU A 86 28.73 -23.28 -9.67
N GLU A 87 28.39 -22.81 -10.87
CA GLU A 87 29.06 -21.68 -11.54
C GLU A 87 28.90 -20.36 -10.74
N GLU A 88 27.75 -20.13 -10.10
CA GLU A 88 27.55 -18.98 -9.23
C GLU A 88 28.29 -19.11 -7.90
N GLU A 89 28.34 -20.30 -7.30
CA GLU A 89 29.10 -20.56 -6.08
C GLU A 89 30.62 -20.51 -6.29
N ALA A 90 31.16 -21.06 -7.38
CA ALA A 90 32.58 -21.01 -7.71
C ALA A 90 33.08 -19.56 -7.89
N VAL A 91 32.27 -18.73 -8.55
CA VAL A 91 32.56 -17.30 -8.74
C VAL A 91 32.35 -16.51 -7.45
N ALA A 92 31.38 -16.85 -6.61
CA ALA A 92 31.19 -16.22 -5.30
C ALA A 92 32.35 -16.53 -4.32
N GLY A 93 33.00 -17.69 -4.48
CA GLY A 93 34.21 -18.08 -3.73
C GLY A 93 35.52 -17.50 -4.30
N ALA A 94 35.54 -17.15 -5.58
CA ALA A 94 36.68 -16.50 -6.23
C ALA A 94 36.87 -15.08 -5.68
N LYS A 95 37.76 -14.95 -4.70
CA LYS A 95 38.13 -13.66 -4.14
C LYS A 95 39.01 -12.94 -5.14
N TRP A 96 38.54 -11.81 -5.68
CA TRP A 96 39.37 -10.92 -6.48
C TRP A 96 40.64 -10.58 -5.72
N LYS A 97 41.77 -11.16 -6.15
CA LYS A 97 43.09 -10.83 -5.62
C LYS A 97 43.57 -9.57 -6.33
N GLY A 98 42.98 -8.43 -5.97
CA GLY A 98 43.66 -7.15 -6.15
C GLY A 98 45.07 -7.30 -5.58
N LYS A 99 46.10 -6.78 -6.27
CA LYS A 99 47.53 -6.89 -5.92
C LYS A 99 47.79 -6.50 -4.44
N GLY A 100 47.49 -7.40 -3.52
CA GLY A 100 47.65 -7.28 -2.07
C GLY A 100 48.82 -8.10 -1.57
N LYS A 101 49.68 -8.58 -2.47
CA LYS A 101 50.94 -9.22 -2.12
C LYS A 101 52.08 -8.34 -2.57
N LYS A 102 52.59 -7.59 -1.58
CA LYS A 102 53.88 -6.91 -1.49
C LYS A 102 54.95 -7.70 -2.27
N LYS A 103 55.11 -7.46 -3.57
CA LYS A 103 56.39 -7.69 -4.25
C LYS A 103 57.29 -6.53 -3.85
N GLY A 104 58.53 -6.86 -3.49
CA GLY A 104 59.49 -5.92 -2.96
C GLY A 104 59.58 -4.62 -3.75
N LYS A 105 59.73 -3.54 -2.99
CA LYS A 105 60.35 -2.26 -3.33
C LYS A 105 60.95 -2.22 -4.76
N GLY A 106 60.29 -1.47 -5.64
CA GLY A 106 60.93 -0.80 -6.79
C GLY A 106 61.58 -1.69 -7.85
N LYS A 107 60.77 -2.36 -8.68
CA LYS A 107 61.17 -2.60 -10.07
C LYS A 107 60.02 -2.12 -10.96
N GLY A 108 60.07 -0.85 -11.33
CA GLY A 108 59.24 -0.34 -12.42
C GLY A 108 59.48 -1.20 -13.66
N ARG A 109 58.48 -1.29 -14.53
CA ARG A 109 58.63 -1.92 -15.86
C ARG A 109 59.90 -1.36 -16.50
N ALA A 110 60.77 -2.24 -17.03
CA ALA A 110 62.01 -1.77 -17.66
C ALA A 110 61.66 -0.71 -18.73
N GLU A 111 62.46 0.34 -18.85
CA GLU A 111 62.19 1.46 -19.78
C GLU A 111 61.99 0.96 -21.23
N ASP A 112 62.63 -0.15 -21.58
CA ASP A 112 62.54 -0.85 -22.88
C ASP A 112 61.23 -1.64 -23.11
N ASP A 113 60.37 -1.76 -22.10
CA ASP A 113 59.09 -2.49 -22.15
C ASP A 113 57.87 -1.58 -21.88
N ASP A 114 58.09 -0.29 -21.57
CA ASP A 114 57.03 0.71 -21.47
C ASP A 114 56.69 1.27 -22.86
N LEU A 115 55.45 1.08 -23.30
CA LEU A 115 55.00 1.44 -24.64
C LEU A 115 55.04 2.95 -24.86
N TYR A 116 54.83 3.76 -23.81
CA TYR A 116 54.95 5.21 -23.92
C TYR A 116 56.41 5.64 -24.03
N SER A 117 57.31 5.01 -23.28
CA SER A 117 58.75 5.30 -23.33
C SER A 117 59.35 4.96 -24.70
N LEU A 118 58.92 3.86 -25.31
CA LEU A 118 59.30 3.48 -26.68
C LEU A 118 58.90 4.54 -27.72
N LEU A 119 57.78 5.24 -27.51
CA LEU A 119 57.35 6.35 -28.36
C LEU A 119 57.94 7.71 -27.94
N GLY A 120 58.68 7.79 -26.83
CA GLY A 120 59.16 9.06 -26.27
C GLY A 120 58.08 9.91 -25.60
N LEU A 121 56.95 9.30 -25.22
CA LEU A 121 55.80 9.93 -24.56
C LEU A 121 55.71 9.62 -23.06
N GLN A 122 56.85 9.31 -22.42
CA GLN A 122 56.95 8.95 -21.01
C GLN A 122 56.29 9.96 -20.05
N HIS A 123 56.33 11.25 -20.39
CA HIS A 123 55.78 12.31 -19.54
C HIS A 123 54.29 12.57 -19.80
N GLU A 124 53.81 12.31 -21.02
CA GLU A 124 52.40 12.54 -21.37
C GLU A 124 51.52 11.36 -20.96
N ARG A 125 52.01 10.11 -21.06
CA ARG A 125 51.33 8.88 -20.60
C ARG A 125 49.83 8.86 -21.01
N TRP A 126 48.92 8.66 -20.06
CA TRP A 126 47.47 8.62 -20.30
C TRP A 126 46.87 9.96 -20.75
N MET A 127 47.60 11.08 -20.61
CA MET A 127 47.18 12.40 -21.09
C MET A 127 47.55 12.64 -22.57
N ALA A 128 48.38 11.78 -23.18
CA ALA A 128 48.77 11.93 -24.58
C ALA A 128 47.53 11.83 -25.49
N SER A 129 47.36 12.78 -26.42
CA SER A 129 46.31 12.71 -27.44
C SER A 129 46.65 11.66 -28.50
N GLU A 130 45.64 11.13 -29.21
CA GLU A 130 45.87 10.22 -30.34
C GLU A 130 46.76 10.86 -31.42
N ALA A 131 46.66 12.18 -31.60
CA ALA A 131 47.50 12.92 -32.53
C ALA A 131 48.97 12.93 -32.09
N GLN A 132 49.24 13.12 -30.79
CA GLN A 132 50.58 13.03 -30.22
C GLN A 132 51.15 11.61 -30.37
N ILE A 133 50.38 10.57 -30.09
CA ILE A 133 50.80 9.17 -30.26
C ILE A 133 51.16 8.87 -31.72
N LYS A 134 50.30 9.28 -32.67
CA LYS A 134 50.56 9.12 -34.11
C LYS A 134 51.78 9.90 -34.57
N ALA A 135 51.97 11.13 -34.08
CA ALA A 135 53.13 11.95 -34.42
C ALA A 135 54.43 11.40 -33.85
N ALA A 136 54.40 10.94 -32.60
CA ALA A 136 55.53 10.31 -31.91
C ALA A 136 55.95 9.02 -32.61
N TYR A 137 54.99 8.15 -32.97
CA TYR A 137 55.28 6.94 -33.73
C TYR A 137 55.93 7.24 -35.09
N ARG A 138 55.40 8.19 -35.87
CA ARG A 138 56.01 8.57 -37.16
C ARG A 138 57.45 9.04 -36.98
N LYS A 139 57.75 9.83 -35.94
CA LYS A 139 59.10 10.30 -35.65
C LYS A 139 60.01 9.15 -35.23
N ALA A 140 59.58 8.32 -34.29
CA ALA A 140 60.35 7.18 -33.80
C ALA A 140 60.59 6.14 -34.90
N ALA A 141 59.59 5.86 -35.74
CA ALA A 141 59.70 4.92 -36.86
C ALA A 141 60.72 5.41 -37.91
N LEU A 142 60.81 6.73 -38.15
CA LEU A 142 61.81 7.30 -39.05
C LEU A 142 63.24 7.22 -38.51
N ILE A 143 63.43 7.20 -37.19
CA ILE A 143 64.74 7.11 -36.52
C ILE A 143 65.17 5.64 -36.40
N HIS A 144 64.24 4.76 -36.04
CA HIS A 144 64.49 3.35 -35.77
C HIS A 144 64.21 2.42 -36.95
N HIS A 145 64.02 2.96 -38.17
CA HIS A 145 63.80 2.14 -39.36
C HIS A 145 65.05 1.29 -39.68
N PRO A 146 64.91 -0.03 -39.92
CA PRO A 146 66.07 -0.92 -40.16
C PRO A 146 66.92 -0.47 -41.36
N ASP A 147 66.29 0.02 -42.43
CA ASP A 147 66.96 0.54 -43.63
C ASP A 147 67.88 1.75 -43.36
N LYS A 148 67.59 2.56 -42.32
CA LYS A 148 68.38 3.74 -41.97
C LYS A 148 69.47 3.47 -40.94
N GLN A 149 69.45 2.30 -40.31
CA GLN A 149 70.38 1.96 -39.22
C GLN A 149 71.76 1.54 -39.74
N GLY A 150 71.93 1.33 -41.06
CA GLY A 150 73.23 1.20 -41.73
C GLY A 150 74.17 0.13 -41.14
N ALA A 151 73.62 -0.86 -40.44
CA ALA A 151 74.38 -1.76 -39.61
C ALA A 151 75.15 -2.79 -40.46
N GLN A 152 76.47 -2.82 -40.34
CA GLN A 152 77.34 -3.81 -40.98
C GLN A 152 77.36 -5.15 -40.24
N ASP A 153 77.03 -5.13 -38.93
CA ASP A 153 77.00 -6.32 -38.07
C ASP A 153 75.59 -6.91 -37.96
N GLU A 154 75.47 -8.22 -38.16
CA GLU A 154 74.22 -8.99 -38.09
C GLU A 154 73.50 -8.83 -36.75
N ALA A 155 74.26 -8.74 -35.65
CA ALA A 155 73.71 -8.52 -34.30
C ALA A 155 73.07 -7.13 -34.13
N ALA A 156 73.64 -6.10 -34.75
CA ALA A 156 73.11 -4.74 -34.69
C ALA A 156 71.86 -4.58 -35.58
N LEU A 157 71.84 -5.27 -36.73
CA LEU A 157 70.65 -5.32 -37.60
C LEU A 157 69.47 -5.98 -36.88
N LYS A 158 69.70 -7.12 -36.22
CA LYS A 158 68.69 -7.83 -35.42
C LYS A 158 68.17 -6.97 -34.25
N ALA A 159 69.06 -6.24 -33.56
CA ALA A 159 68.64 -5.33 -32.49
C ALA A 159 67.81 -4.14 -33.00
N ALA A 160 68.08 -3.63 -34.20
CA ALA A 160 67.29 -2.59 -34.84
C ALA A 160 65.90 -3.10 -35.25
N GLU A 161 65.82 -4.30 -35.83
CA GLU A 161 64.56 -4.97 -36.15
C GLU A 161 63.70 -5.22 -34.90
N ASP A 162 64.29 -5.71 -33.81
CA ASP A 162 63.56 -5.98 -32.57
C ASP A 162 63.05 -4.69 -31.91
N LYS A 163 63.84 -3.59 -31.94
CA LYS A 163 63.37 -2.26 -31.50
C LYS A 163 62.22 -1.75 -32.36
N PHE A 164 62.30 -1.93 -33.68
CA PHE A 164 61.22 -1.51 -34.58
C PHE A 164 59.94 -2.33 -34.35
N LYS A 165 60.05 -3.64 -34.12
CA LYS A 165 58.90 -4.50 -33.74
C LYS A 165 58.25 -4.02 -32.44
N LYS A 166 59.04 -3.76 -31.39
CA LYS A 166 58.54 -3.19 -30.13
C LYS A 166 57.85 -1.84 -30.33
N LEU A 167 58.38 -0.99 -31.20
CA LEU A 167 57.79 0.30 -31.54
C LEU A 167 56.43 0.14 -32.26
N GLN A 168 56.33 -0.83 -33.17
CA GLN A 168 55.11 -1.14 -33.88
C GLN A 168 54.04 -1.72 -32.95
N GLU A 169 54.42 -2.62 -32.04
CA GLU A 169 53.57 -3.13 -30.97
C GLU A 169 53.06 -1.99 -30.06
N ALA A 170 53.97 -1.11 -29.62
CA ALA A 170 53.62 0.06 -28.82
C ALA A 170 52.57 0.95 -29.52
N TYR A 171 52.75 1.21 -30.81
CA TYR A 171 51.76 1.98 -31.57
C TYR A 171 50.45 1.23 -31.77
N GLU A 172 50.47 -0.08 -32.03
CA GLU A 172 49.25 -0.87 -32.19
C GLU A 172 48.40 -0.84 -30.91
N THR A 173 49.01 -1.02 -29.74
CA THR A 173 48.31 -0.99 -28.45
C THR A 173 47.85 0.43 -28.09
N LEU A 174 48.68 1.45 -28.28
CA LEU A 174 48.38 2.82 -27.86
C LEU A 174 47.50 3.60 -28.84
N SER A 175 47.43 3.18 -30.11
CA SER A 175 46.57 3.81 -31.12
C SER A 175 45.10 3.40 -31.03
N ASP A 176 44.81 2.19 -30.54
CA ASP A 176 43.45 1.73 -30.26
C ASP A 176 43.00 2.21 -28.86
N PRO A 177 41.94 3.03 -28.75
CA PRO A 177 41.46 3.51 -27.46
C PRO A 177 41.10 2.41 -26.47
N ALA A 178 40.63 1.25 -26.92
CA ALA A 178 40.26 0.15 -26.04
C ALA A 178 41.50 -0.54 -25.45
N LYS A 179 42.44 -0.94 -26.32
CA LYS A 179 43.72 -1.55 -25.91
C LYS A 179 44.55 -0.59 -25.06
N ARG A 180 44.53 0.70 -25.38
CA ARG A 180 45.18 1.74 -24.58
C ARG A 180 44.61 1.83 -23.18
N ARG A 181 43.29 1.81 -23.01
CA ARG A 181 42.65 1.83 -21.69
C ARG A 181 43.00 0.60 -20.87
N GLU A 182 43.01 -0.56 -21.51
CA GLU A 182 43.43 -1.82 -20.88
C GLU A 182 44.87 -1.71 -20.39
N TYR A 183 45.79 -1.27 -21.24
CA TYR A 183 47.19 -1.01 -20.88
C TYR A 183 47.33 0.00 -19.73
N ASP A 184 46.71 1.18 -19.87
CA ASP A 184 46.77 2.27 -18.89
C ASP A 184 46.18 1.88 -17.53
N SER A 185 45.27 0.90 -17.49
CA SER A 185 44.65 0.39 -16.26
C SER A 185 45.57 -0.58 -15.50
N THR A 186 46.58 -1.16 -16.16
CA THR A 186 47.59 -2.03 -15.54
C THR A 186 48.74 -1.26 -14.90
N ASP A 187 48.81 0.04 -15.14
CA ASP A 187 49.83 0.93 -14.60
C ASP A 187 49.84 0.94 -13.06
N ASP A 188 51.01 1.13 -12.46
CA ASP A 188 51.14 1.12 -11.01
C ASP A 188 50.39 2.32 -10.42
N PHE A 189 49.33 2.03 -9.66
CA PHE A 189 48.46 3.03 -9.04
C PHE A 189 48.32 2.77 -7.55
N ASP A 190 48.39 3.83 -6.75
CA ASP A 190 48.15 3.75 -5.32
C ASP A 190 46.64 3.64 -5.06
N ASP A 191 46.19 2.46 -4.68
CA ASP A 191 44.79 2.15 -4.41
C ASP A 191 44.37 2.48 -2.96
N SER A 192 45.27 3.03 -2.13
CA SER A 192 44.98 3.33 -0.72
C SER A 192 44.07 4.56 -0.55
N LEU A 193 42.89 4.40 0.02
CA LEU A 193 41.95 5.51 0.27
C LEU A 193 41.90 5.86 1.77
N PRO A 194 41.92 7.15 2.13
CA PRO A 194 41.71 7.57 3.52
C PRO A 194 40.31 7.21 4.01
N THR A 195 40.24 6.57 5.19
CA THR A 195 38.97 6.26 5.87
C THR A 195 38.62 7.31 6.93
N GLU A 196 39.63 7.83 7.62
CA GLU A 196 39.48 8.80 8.72
C GLU A 196 40.51 9.90 8.61
N CYS A 197 40.11 11.12 8.99
CA CYS A 197 40.97 12.28 9.00
C CYS A 197 40.59 13.23 10.14
N ALA A 198 41.56 13.99 10.63
CA ALA A 198 41.29 15.13 11.51
C ALA A 198 40.53 16.22 10.71
N PRO A 199 39.57 16.94 11.34
CA PRO A 199 38.78 17.96 10.62
C PRO A 199 39.62 19.04 9.93
N ALA A 200 40.78 19.40 10.50
CA ALA A 200 41.69 20.40 9.93
C ALA A 200 42.39 19.94 8.65
N ASP A 201 42.65 18.64 8.53
CA ASP A 201 43.39 18.05 7.40
C ASP A 201 42.47 17.48 6.31
N PHE A 202 41.15 17.61 6.48
CA PHE A 202 40.13 17.03 5.60
C PHE A 202 40.42 17.35 4.12
N TYR A 203 40.56 18.62 3.76
CA TYR A 203 40.77 19.05 2.38
C TYR A 203 42.10 18.58 1.79
N LYS A 204 43.13 18.45 2.64
CA LYS A 204 44.45 18.00 2.22
C LYS A 204 44.46 16.50 1.93
N VAL A 205 43.91 15.71 2.84
CA VAL A 205 43.91 14.24 2.76
C VAL A 205 42.90 13.75 1.73
N PHE A 206 41.63 14.14 1.86
CA PHE A 206 40.58 13.71 0.93
C PHE A 206 40.74 14.37 -0.44
N GLY A 207 41.12 15.65 -0.51
CA GLY A 207 41.32 16.35 -1.78
C GLY A 207 42.43 15.72 -2.63
N ALA A 208 43.55 15.31 -2.01
CA ALA A 208 44.60 14.58 -2.73
C ALA A 208 44.11 13.22 -3.24
N ALA A 209 43.34 12.47 -2.44
CA ALA A 209 42.77 11.19 -2.86
C ALA A 209 41.74 11.35 -3.99
N PHE A 210 40.86 12.35 -3.93
CA PHE A 210 39.90 12.64 -5.02
C PHE A 210 40.63 13.01 -6.32
N ARG A 211 41.64 13.88 -6.26
CA ARG A 211 42.46 14.23 -7.44
C ARG A 211 43.23 13.04 -8.00
N ARG A 212 43.70 12.13 -7.16
CA ARG A 212 44.37 10.91 -7.63
C ARG A 212 43.40 9.98 -8.36
N ASN A 213 42.17 9.82 -7.85
CA ASN A 213 41.16 8.95 -8.43
C ASN A 213 40.41 9.59 -9.62
N SER A 214 40.45 10.91 -9.78
CA SER A 214 39.83 11.60 -10.92
C SER A 214 40.43 11.19 -12.27
N ARG A 215 41.67 10.68 -12.28
CA ARG A 215 42.32 10.05 -13.44
C ARG A 215 41.41 9.03 -14.13
N TRP A 216 40.66 8.26 -13.34
CA TRP A 216 39.82 7.18 -13.85
C TRP A 216 38.44 7.63 -14.29
N SER A 217 38.09 8.91 -14.19
CA SER A 217 36.76 9.40 -14.56
C SER A 217 36.52 9.41 -16.07
N VAL A 218 35.39 8.81 -16.50
CA VAL A 218 34.85 8.96 -17.86
C VAL A 218 34.35 10.38 -18.11
N ASN A 219 33.72 10.99 -17.11
CA ASN A 219 33.08 12.30 -17.23
C ASN A 219 34.07 13.40 -16.87
N GLN A 220 34.23 14.40 -17.72
CA GLN A 220 35.10 15.56 -17.51
C GLN A 220 34.29 16.85 -17.79
N PRO A 221 34.57 17.98 -17.10
CA PRO A 221 35.59 18.16 -16.08
C PRO A 221 35.17 17.56 -14.71
N VAL A 222 36.13 17.00 -13.98
CA VAL A 222 35.91 16.51 -12.60
C VAL A 222 35.86 17.70 -11.63
N PRO A 223 34.77 17.87 -10.86
CA PRO A 223 34.69 18.91 -9.84
C PRO A 223 35.75 18.70 -8.74
N ASP A 224 36.39 19.79 -8.31
CA ASP A 224 37.32 19.75 -7.17
C ASP A 224 36.54 19.84 -5.83
N LEU A 225 37.14 19.32 -4.76
CA LEU A 225 36.54 19.31 -3.41
C LEU A 225 36.32 20.74 -2.86
N GLY A 226 37.16 21.67 -3.32
CA GLY A 226 37.15 23.08 -2.92
C GLY A 226 37.63 23.30 -1.49
N ASP A 227 37.28 24.46 -0.94
CA ASP A 227 37.71 24.94 0.38
C ASP A 227 36.55 24.97 1.39
N ALA A 228 36.87 25.32 2.64
CA ALA A 228 35.92 25.41 3.75
C ALA A 228 34.73 26.36 3.52
N ASP A 229 34.93 27.38 2.70
CA ASP A 229 33.95 28.44 2.41
C ASP A 229 33.21 28.26 1.08
N ALA A 230 33.35 27.10 0.43
CA ALA A 230 32.66 26.85 -0.82
C ALA A 230 31.13 26.88 -0.63
N PRO A 231 30.36 27.49 -1.56
CA PRO A 231 28.91 27.50 -1.49
C PRO A 231 28.33 26.08 -1.59
N MET A 232 27.24 25.83 -0.87
CA MET A 232 26.67 24.50 -0.73
C MET A 232 26.29 23.87 -2.08
N ASP A 233 25.86 24.67 -3.06
CA ASP A 233 25.52 24.18 -4.40
C ASP A 233 26.72 23.51 -5.10
N LYS A 234 27.92 24.05 -4.90
CA LYS A 234 29.15 23.45 -5.46
C LYS A 234 29.52 22.17 -4.72
N VAL A 235 29.30 22.14 -3.40
CA VAL A 235 29.54 20.94 -2.57
C VAL A 235 28.57 19.82 -2.99
N ASP A 236 27.30 20.13 -3.18
CA ASP A 236 26.29 19.18 -3.63
C ASP A 236 26.60 18.70 -5.06
N ALA A 237 27.00 19.59 -5.98
CA ALA A 237 27.44 19.20 -7.32
C ALA A 237 28.66 18.27 -7.31
N PHE A 238 29.64 18.54 -6.43
CA PHE A 238 30.81 17.68 -6.22
C PHE A 238 30.41 16.28 -5.76
N TYR A 239 29.63 16.17 -4.68
CA TYR A 239 29.21 14.86 -4.18
C TYR A 239 28.29 14.12 -5.15
N ASN A 240 27.40 14.82 -5.85
CA ASN A 240 26.57 14.22 -6.89
C ASN A 240 27.41 13.62 -8.03
N PHE A 241 28.47 14.31 -8.46
CA PHE A 241 29.40 13.79 -9.45
C PHE A 241 30.07 12.50 -8.96
N TRP A 242 30.57 12.49 -7.72
CA TRP A 242 31.27 11.33 -7.15
C TRP A 242 30.34 10.16 -6.80
N TYR A 243 29.09 10.41 -6.42
CA TYR A 243 28.08 9.36 -6.28
C TYR A 243 27.64 8.75 -7.61
N ALA A 244 27.72 9.53 -8.68
CA ALA A 244 27.50 9.09 -10.07
C ALA A 244 28.82 8.76 -10.80
N PHE A 245 29.91 8.52 -10.07
CA PHE A 245 31.24 8.32 -10.64
C PHE A 245 31.26 7.10 -11.56
N LYS A 246 31.74 7.32 -12.79
CA LYS A 246 31.93 6.29 -13.81
C LYS A 246 33.41 6.15 -14.09
N SER A 247 33.96 4.99 -13.76
CA SER A 247 35.35 4.67 -14.02
C SER A 247 35.53 4.08 -15.42
N TRP A 248 36.50 4.57 -16.18
CA TRP A 248 36.97 3.89 -17.40
C TRP A 248 38.02 2.81 -17.11
N ARG A 249 38.50 2.72 -15.85
CA ARG A 249 39.50 1.74 -15.44
C ARG A 249 38.97 0.34 -15.72
N GLU A 250 39.72 -0.36 -16.55
CA GLU A 250 39.49 -1.78 -16.82
C GLU A 250 40.24 -2.60 -15.79
N PHE A 251 39.78 -3.84 -15.59
CA PHE A 251 40.37 -4.77 -14.63
C PHE A 251 40.78 -6.03 -15.37
N PRO A 252 41.82 -5.96 -16.22
CA PRO A 252 42.25 -7.05 -17.08
C PRO A 252 43.15 -8.00 -16.28
N HIS A 253 42.76 -8.29 -15.03
CA HIS A 253 43.46 -9.26 -14.21
C HIS A 253 43.54 -10.57 -14.98
N PRO A 254 44.70 -11.25 -14.95
CA PRO A 254 44.96 -12.37 -15.84
C PRO A 254 43.83 -13.36 -15.64
N ASP A 255 43.12 -13.60 -16.74
CA ASP A 255 42.22 -14.72 -16.91
C ASP A 255 42.83 -15.89 -16.12
N GLU A 256 42.22 -16.25 -14.98
CA GLU A 256 42.78 -17.31 -14.11
C GLU A 256 42.87 -18.61 -14.90
N GLU A 257 42.03 -18.74 -15.92
CA GLU A 257 42.04 -19.79 -16.91
C GLU A 257 42.23 -19.23 -18.31
N ASP A 258 43.27 -19.73 -18.97
CA ASP A 258 43.61 -19.41 -20.35
C ASP A 258 42.60 -20.04 -21.31
N ILE A 259 42.00 -19.23 -22.17
CA ILE A 259 41.01 -19.64 -23.18
C ILE A 259 41.60 -20.70 -24.12
N GLU A 260 42.93 -20.69 -24.32
CA GLU A 260 43.65 -21.67 -25.15
C GLU A 260 43.75 -23.05 -24.50
N GLN A 261 43.64 -23.15 -23.17
CA GLN A 261 43.68 -24.41 -22.41
C GLN A 261 42.32 -25.13 -22.37
N ALA A 262 41.29 -24.58 -23.01
CA ALA A 262 39.96 -25.19 -23.06
C ALA A 262 39.95 -26.53 -23.82
N GLU A 263 39.68 -27.63 -23.11
CA GLU A 263 39.56 -28.98 -23.68
C GLU A 263 38.38 -29.17 -24.65
N SER A 264 37.35 -28.33 -24.55
CA SER A 264 36.13 -28.41 -25.37
C SER A 264 35.59 -27.02 -25.68
N ARG A 265 34.77 -26.92 -26.73
CA ARG A 265 34.04 -25.69 -27.08
C ARG A 265 33.15 -25.20 -25.93
N GLU A 266 32.61 -26.11 -25.13
CA GLU A 266 31.80 -25.78 -23.95
C GLU A 266 32.67 -25.25 -22.81
N HIS A 267 33.85 -25.86 -22.61
CA HIS A 267 34.86 -25.40 -21.66
C HIS A 267 35.35 -23.98 -22.01
N ARG A 268 35.59 -23.69 -23.30
CA ARG A 268 35.97 -22.33 -23.75
C ARG A 268 34.90 -21.29 -23.42
N ARG A 269 33.63 -21.61 -23.71
CA ARG A 269 32.50 -20.73 -23.37
C ARG A 269 32.35 -20.54 -21.87
N TRP A 270 32.66 -21.56 -21.08
CA TRP A 270 32.65 -21.49 -19.63
C TRP A 270 33.76 -20.56 -19.13
N ILE A 271 35.00 -20.73 -19.59
CA ILE A 271 36.15 -19.86 -19.26
C ILE A 271 35.84 -18.40 -19.62
N GLU A 272 35.30 -18.14 -20.81
CA GLU A 272 34.89 -16.78 -21.23
C GLU A 272 33.82 -16.17 -20.30
N ARG A 273 32.85 -16.97 -19.85
CA ARG A 273 31.83 -16.53 -18.88
C ARG A 273 32.44 -16.29 -17.49
N TYR A 274 33.32 -17.18 -17.04
CA TYR A 274 34.01 -17.08 -15.75
C TYR A 274 34.90 -15.83 -15.70
N ASN A 275 35.78 -15.63 -16.68
CA ASN A 275 36.64 -14.46 -16.80
C ASN A 275 35.82 -13.16 -16.92
N ARG A 276 34.69 -13.19 -17.65
CA ARG A 276 33.75 -12.05 -17.68
C ARG A 276 33.20 -11.74 -16.29
N LYS A 277 32.72 -12.74 -15.55
CA LYS A 277 32.21 -12.56 -14.19
C LYS A 277 33.31 -12.03 -13.25
N LEU A 278 34.55 -12.51 -13.37
CA LEU A 278 35.69 -12.04 -12.57
C LEU A 278 36.02 -10.57 -12.85
N ARG A 279 36.00 -10.14 -14.12
CA ARG A 279 36.15 -8.71 -14.50
C ARG A 279 35.01 -7.86 -13.95
N GLU A 280 33.78 -8.34 -14.01
CA GLU A 280 32.62 -7.66 -13.42
C GLU A 280 32.73 -7.54 -11.90
N GLN A 281 33.28 -8.55 -11.22
CA GLN A 281 33.57 -8.48 -9.78
C GLN A 281 34.64 -7.43 -9.47
N GLY A 282 35.75 -7.39 -10.21
CA GLY A 282 36.76 -6.33 -10.05
C GLY A 282 36.17 -4.93 -10.22
N LYS A 283 35.30 -4.73 -11.22
CA LYS A 283 34.56 -3.47 -11.41
C LYS A 283 33.61 -3.15 -10.24
N LYS A 284 32.92 -4.16 -9.69
CA LYS A 284 32.03 -4.00 -8.53
C LYS A 284 32.80 -3.65 -7.26
N GLU A 285 33.95 -4.28 -7.03
CA GLU A 285 34.81 -3.99 -5.89
C GLU A 285 35.40 -2.58 -5.97
N GLU A 286 35.85 -2.15 -7.14
CA GLU A 286 36.28 -0.77 -7.37
C GLU A 286 35.16 0.23 -7.10
N PHE A 287 33.97 -0.04 -7.64
CA PHE A 287 32.81 0.84 -7.42
C PHE A 287 32.46 0.94 -5.93
N ARG A 288 32.47 -0.20 -5.22
CA ARG A 288 32.26 -0.22 -3.76
C ARG A 288 33.34 0.59 -3.04
N ARG A 289 34.60 0.39 -3.40
CA ARG A 289 35.74 1.11 -2.81
C ARG A 289 35.60 2.63 -2.93
N ILE A 290 35.29 3.13 -4.13
CA ILE A 290 35.08 4.57 -4.35
C ILE A 290 33.83 5.05 -3.62
N ARG A 291 32.74 4.29 -3.61
CA ARG A 291 31.51 4.67 -2.91
C ARG A 291 31.71 4.77 -1.40
N ASP A 292 32.37 3.78 -0.81
CA ASP A 292 32.68 3.77 0.63
C ASP A 292 33.58 4.95 1.00
N PHE A 293 34.57 5.27 0.14
CA PHE A 293 35.42 6.45 0.31
C PHE A 293 34.63 7.77 0.25
N VAL A 294 33.71 7.92 -0.72
CA VAL A 294 32.84 9.10 -0.84
C VAL A 294 31.92 9.21 0.38
N ASP A 295 31.37 8.11 0.86
CA ASP A 295 30.54 8.08 2.07
C ASP A 295 31.33 8.46 3.32
N CYS A 296 32.59 8.03 3.44
CA CYS A 296 33.46 8.45 4.53
C CYS A 296 33.76 9.95 4.46
N ALA A 297 34.10 10.46 3.27
CA ALA A 297 34.33 11.89 3.05
C ALA A 297 33.07 12.72 3.38
N TYR A 298 31.89 12.31 2.93
CA TYR A 298 30.63 13.01 3.16
C TYR A 298 30.28 13.09 4.66
N LYS A 299 30.59 12.04 5.42
CA LYS A 299 30.36 12.02 6.88
C LYS A 299 31.33 12.92 7.65
N GLN A 300 32.53 13.16 7.13
CA GLN A 300 33.58 13.92 7.80
C GLN A 300 33.69 15.38 7.31
N ASP A 301 33.06 15.74 6.20
CA ASP A 301 33.12 17.10 5.64
C ASP A 301 32.51 18.13 6.62
N PRO A 302 33.31 19.11 7.09
CA PRO A 302 32.84 20.14 8.02
C PRO A 302 31.63 20.94 7.51
N ARG A 303 31.50 21.14 6.19
CA ARG A 303 30.39 21.88 5.56
C ARG A 303 29.08 21.10 5.65
N ILE A 304 29.15 19.79 5.39
CA ILE A 304 28.01 18.88 5.49
C ILE A 304 27.55 18.74 6.96
N LEU A 305 28.51 18.63 7.88
CA LEU A 305 28.21 18.56 9.31
C LEU A 305 27.46 19.80 9.80
N ARG A 306 27.91 21.01 9.44
CA ARG A 306 27.20 22.27 9.75
C ARG A 306 25.77 22.27 9.22
N ARG A 307 25.56 21.93 7.94
CA ARG A 307 24.21 21.84 7.33
C ARG A 307 23.31 20.85 8.09
N LYS A 308 23.85 19.71 8.50
CA LYS A 308 23.11 18.67 9.20
C LYS A 308 22.75 19.07 10.64
N GLU A 309 23.63 19.81 11.32
CA GLU A 309 23.36 20.38 12.64
C GLU A 309 22.26 21.45 12.57
N GLU A 310 22.32 22.33 11.56
CA GLU A 310 21.29 23.34 11.31
C GLU A 310 19.92 22.71 11.00
N GLU A 311 19.86 21.71 10.11
CA GLU A 311 18.62 20.99 9.79
C GLU A 311 18.05 20.26 11.03
N ARG A 312 18.92 19.67 11.86
CA ARG A 312 18.51 19.03 13.10
C ARG A 312 17.95 20.07 14.08
N ALA A 313 18.61 21.21 14.23
CA ALA A 313 18.15 22.31 15.07
C ALA A 313 16.81 22.88 14.59
N GLU A 314 16.62 23.05 13.28
CA GLU A 314 15.35 23.48 12.69
C GLU A 314 14.24 22.45 12.94
N ARG A 315 14.53 21.15 12.75
CA ARG A 315 13.57 20.08 13.03
C ARG A 315 13.18 20.04 14.50
N GLU A 316 14.12 20.28 15.42
CA GLU A 316 13.86 20.37 16.86
C GLU A 316 13.02 21.62 17.19
N ARG A 317 13.33 22.78 16.60
CA ARG A 317 12.50 24.00 16.71
C ARG A 317 11.08 23.80 16.20
N ARG A 318 10.91 23.15 15.04
CA ARG A 318 9.58 22.84 14.47
C ARG A 318 8.79 21.86 15.34
N LYS A 319 9.47 20.92 16.01
CA LYS A 319 8.82 20.01 16.97
C LYS A 319 8.41 20.78 18.23
N ALA A 320 9.29 21.62 18.76
CA ALA A 320 9.01 22.46 19.92
C ALA A 320 7.86 23.44 19.67
N GLU A 321 7.79 24.04 18.48
CA GLU A 321 6.68 24.92 18.07
C GLU A 321 5.34 24.17 18.02
N LYS A 322 5.30 22.98 17.39
CA LYS A 322 4.09 22.14 17.36
C LYS A 322 3.67 21.66 18.74
N GLU A 323 4.63 21.36 19.61
CA GLU A 323 4.36 20.97 20.98
C GLU A 323 3.81 22.15 21.79
N ALA A 324 4.39 23.34 21.64
CA ALA A 324 3.88 24.57 22.26
C ALA A 324 2.48 24.95 21.75
N GLU A 325 2.20 24.78 20.45
CA GLU A 325 0.87 24.99 19.88
C GLU A 325 -0.16 24.00 20.45
N ARG A 326 0.19 22.72 20.56
CA ARG A 326 -0.67 21.72 21.21
C ARG A 326 -0.93 22.05 22.68
N GLN A 327 0.09 22.52 23.41
CA GLN A 327 -0.09 22.94 24.79
C GLN A 327 -1.05 24.13 24.91
N ARG A 328 -0.93 25.12 24.02
CA ARG A 328 -1.86 26.27 23.95
C ARG A 328 -3.28 25.83 23.62
N GLN A 329 -3.46 24.89 22.69
CA GLN A 329 -4.77 24.33 22.35
C GLN A 329 -5.40 23.61 23.56
N LEU A 330 -4.64 22.76 24.24
CA LEU A 330 -5.13 22.06 25.44
C LEU A 330 -5.48 23.03 26.58
N GLU A 331 -4.70 24.10 26.75
CA GLU A 331 -4.99 25.14 27.74
C GLU A 331 -6.25 25.96 27.38
N GLU A 332 -6.43 26.30 26.11
CA GLU A 332 -7.64 26.98 25.62
C GLU A 332 -8.88 26.08 25.74
N GLU A 333 -8.76 24.79 25.40
CA GLU A 333 -9.82 23.79 25.58
C GLU A 333 -10.18 23.62 27.05
N ARG A 334 -9.19 23.55 27.95
CA ARG A 334 -9.43 23.51 29.40
C ARG A 334 -10.17 24.75 29.88
N ARG A 335 -9.79 25.94 29.41
CA ARG A 335 -10.46 27.20 29.75
C ARG A 335 -11.91 27.23 29.25
N LYS A 336 -12.14 26.78 28.00
CA LYS A 336 -13.50 26.68 27.44
C LYS A 336 -14.35 25.65 28.17
N ALA A 337 -13.77 24.53 28.59
CA ALA A 337 -14.48 23.52 29.36
C ALA A 337 -14.87 24.02 30.77
N GLU A 338 -13.98 24.76 31.43
CA GLU A 338 -14.26 25.40 32.72
C GLU A 338 -15.38 26.46 32.60
N GLU A 339 -15.32 27.31 31.57
CA GLU A 339 -16.35 28.31 31.29
C GLU A 339 -17.70 27.66 30.95
N ALA A 340 -17.71 26.59 30.14
CA ALA A 340 -18.92 25.85 29.80
C ALA A 340 -19.53 25.14 31.02
N ALA A 341 -18.70 24.60 31.92
CA ALA A 341 -19.16 23.99 33.17
C ALA A 341 -19.80 25.05 34.10
N ALA A 342 -19.20 26.24 34.19
CA ALA A 342 -19.77 27.35 34.95
C ALA A 342 -21.10 27.83 34.37
N ALA A 343 -21.22 27.93 33.04
CA ALA A 343 -22.45 28.30 32.36
C ALA A 343 -23.57 27.26 32.57
N ALA A 344 -23.23 25.96 32.46
CA ALA A 344 -24.19 24.87 32.72
C ALA A 344 -24.68 24.87 34.18
N ALA A 345 -23.78 25.11 35.13
CA ALA A 345 -24.15 25.24 36.55
C ALA A 345 -25.08 26.45 36.79
N ALA A 346 -24.84 27.57 36.11
CA ALA A 346 -25.71 28.75 36.18
C ALA A 346 -27.09 28.48 35.56
N GLU A 347 -27.15 27.77 34.43
CA GLU A 347 -28.41 27.39 33.79
C GLU A 347 -29.22 26.42 34.67
N GLU A 348 -28.58 25.43 35.29
CA GLU A 348 -29.24 24.51 36.21
C GLU A 348 -29.81 25.25 37.43
N ALA A 349 -29.06 26.20 37.99
CA ALA A 349 -29.53 27.05 39.08
C ALA A 349 -30.75 27.89 38.67
N ALA A 350 -30.72 28.51 37.49
CA ALA A 350 -31.84 29.29 36.96
C ALA A 350 -33.07 28.40 36.69
N ALA A 351 -32.86 27.20 36.14
CA ALA A 351 -33.93 26.23 35.92
C ALA A 351 -34.57 25.75 37.23
N ALA A 352 -33.76 25.55 38.28
CA ALA A 352 -34.26 25.21 39.61
C ALA A 352 -35.11 26.34 40.20
N GLU A 353 -34.70 27.61 40.02
CA GLU A 353 -35.49 28.76 40.44
C GLU A 353 -36.80 28.90 39.66
N ALA A 354 -36.76 28.74 38.33
CA ALA A 354 -37.96 28.75 37.49
C ALA A 354 -38.95 27.64 37.88
N ARG A 355 -38.47 26.44 38.25
CA ARG A 355 -39.33 25.36 38.79
C ARG A 355 -40.01 25.77 40.10
N LYS A 356 -39.30 26.47 41.00
CA LYS A 356 -39.89 26.99 42.24
C LYS A 356 -40.99 28.01 41.93
N GLN A 357 -40.74 28.95 41.01
CA GLN A 357 -41.72 29.96 40.59
C GLN A 357 -42.98 29.32 40.01
N ARG A 358 -42.83 28.35 39.09
CA ARG A 358 -43.97 27.59 38.52
C ARG A 358 -44.78 26.84 39.58
N GLN A 359 -44.16 26.32 40.65
CA GLN A 359 -44.89 25.69 41.75
C GLN A 359 -45.72 26.71 42.55
N VAL A 360 -45.19 27.93 42.76
CA VAL A 360 -45.91 29.02 43.42
C VAL A 360 -47.11 29.45 42.56
N GLU A 361 -46.90 29.68 41.26
CA GLU A 361 -47.96 30.01 40.31
C GLU A 361 -49.03 28.92 40.23
N LYS A 362 -48.65 27.64 40.17
CA LYS A 362 -49.59 26.51 40.15
C LYS A 362 -50.45 26.50 41.41
N LYS A 363 -49.85 26.74 42.59
CA LYS A 363 -50.60 26.83 43.86
C LYS A 363 -51.55 28.03 43.85
N ALA A 364 -51.14 29.17 43.29
CA ALA A 364 -52.00 30.34 43.14
C ALA A 364 -53.19 30.06 42.21
N LEU A 365 -52.95 29.47 41.04
CA LEU A 365 -54.00 29.05 40.09
C LEU A 365 -54.98 28.07 40.73
N GLN A 366 -54.50 27.09 41.49
CA GLN A 366 -55.36 26.12 42.19
C GLN A 366 -56.27 26.80 43.22
N ARG A 367 -55.76 27.80 43.96
CA ARG A 367 -56.55 28.56 44.93
C ARG A 367 -57.67 29.34 44.25
N GLU A 368 -57.39 30.02 43.15
CA GLU A 368 -58.39 30.79 42.41
C GLU A 368 -59.41 29.91 41.69
N ARG A 369 -59.00 28.77 41.11
CA ARG A 369 -59.94 27.76 40.57
C ARG A 369 -60.89 27.24 41.65
N ALA A 370 -60.37 26.94 42.85
CA ALA A 370 -61.20 26.52 43.98
C ALA A 370 -62.10 27.66 44.52
N ARG A 371 -61.70 28.92 44.36
CA ARG A 371 -62.52 30.09 44.67
C ARG A 371 -63.67 30.24 43.68
N LEU A 372 -63.39 30.14 42.37
CA LEU A 372 -64.40 30.22 41.30
C LEU A 372 -65.47 29.14 41.46
N ARG A 373 -65.06 27.88 41.69
CA ARG A 373 -65.98 26.76 41.93
C ARG A 373 -66.91 27.00 43.11
N ARG A 374 -66.41 27.58 44.21
CA ARG A 374 -67.23 27.90 45.39
C ARG A 374 -68.24 29.01 45.12
N LEU A 375 -67.85 30.06 44.39
CA LEU A 375 -68.73 31.18 44.05
C LEU A 375 -69.86 30.76 43.08
N CYS A 376 -69.62 29.76 42.23
CA CYS A 376 -70.61 29.26 41.27
C CYS A 376 -71.49 28.11 41.80
N ALA A 377 -71.14 27.48 42.91
CA ALA A 377 -71.85 26.29 43.43
C ALA A 377 -73.25 26.57 44.04
N GLY A 378 -73.61 27.84 44.25
CA GLY A 378 -74.90 28.22 44.85
C GLY A 378 -75.00 27.87 46.34
N GLU A 379 -75.55 28.78 47.15
CA GLU A 379 -75.80 28.53 48.57
C GLU A 379 -77.00 27.57 48.73
N GLY A 380 -76.77 26.27 48.58
CA GLY A 380 -77.83 25.26 48.71
C GLY A 380 -77.42 23.86 48.28
N GLY A 381 -76.45 23.26 48.98
CA GLY A 381 -76.04 21.86 48.80
C GLY A 381 -76.22 21.05 50.09
N GLY A 382 -77.46 20.73 50.44
CA GLY A 382 -77.78 19.67 51.41
C GLY A 382 -78.07 18.37 50.66
N GLU A 383 -77.53 17.26 51.16
CA GLU A 383 -77.62 15.92 50.59
C GLU A 383 -79.07 15.46 50.36
N GLY A 384 -79.40 14.99 49.15
CA GLY A 384 -80.64 14.25 48.90
C GLY A 384 -81.19 14.32 47.47
N SER A 385 -80.82 13.33 46.65
CA SER A 385 -81.57 12.71 45.53
C SER A 385 -82.44 13.52 44.53
N SER A 386 -82.32 13.07 43.28
CA SER A 386 -83.25 13.18 42.14
C SER A 386 -83.11 14.37 41.19
N SER A 387 -82.97 13.99 39.92
CA SER A 387 -83.16 14.75 38.68
C SER A 387 -84.00 16.03 38.80
N GLY A 388 -83.32 17.17 38.63
CA GLY A 388 -83.91 18.49 38.46
C GLY A 388 -82.90 19.57 38.84
N LEU A 389 -82.10 20.04 37.87
CA LEU A 389 -81.20 21.17 38.10
C LEU A 389 -82.00 22.37 38.62
N PRO A 390 -81.60 23.02 39.73
CA PRO A 390 -82.27 24.22 40.19
C PRO A 390 -82.14 25.33 39.13
N ALA A 391 -83.25 26.00 38.84
CA ALA A 391 -83.31 27.18 37.98
C ALA A 391 -82.56 28.36 38.63
N GLY A 392 -81.23 28.28 38.66
CA GLY A 392 -80.32 29.29 39.22
C GLY A 392 -78.83 28.91 39.22
N ALA A 393 -78.46 27.63 39.13
CA ALA A 393 -77.06 27.20 39.13
C ALA A 393 -76.36 27.40 37.77
N VAL A 394 -75.12 27.93 37.78
CA VAL A 394 -74.25 28.01 36.60
C VAL A 394 -73.86 26.60 36.16
N ASP A 395 -73.76 26.34 34.84
CA ASP A 395 -73.37 25.03 34.33
C ASP A 395 -71.97 24.63 34.85
N SER A 396 -71.86 23.42 35.40
CA SER A 396 -70.61 22.90 35.93
C SER A 396 -69.56 22.69 34.83
N GLU A 397 -69.99 22.47 33.58
CA GLU A 397 -69.09 22.31 32.44
C GLU A 397 -68.45 23.64 32.04
N ASP A 398 -69.22 24.74 32.04
CA ASP A 398 -68.74 26.10 31.76
C ASP A 398 -67.68 26.56 32.78
N VAL A 399 -67.89 26.24 34.07
CA VAL A 399 -66.95 26.59 35.15
C VAL A 399 -65.62 25.84 35.00
N GLU A 400 -65.64 24.56 34.59
CA GLU A 400 -64.42 23.78 34.36
C GLU A 400 -63.69 24.21 33.08
N GLN A 401 -64.41 24.62 32.03
CA GLN A 401 -63.82 25.20 30.82
C GLN A 401 -63.10 26.51 31.13
N LEU A 402 -63.70 27.40 31.93
CA LEU A 402 -63.04 28.63 32.38
C LEU A 402 -61.86 28.36 33.30
N CYS A 403 -61.97 27.40 34.22
CA CYS A 403 -60.84 26.99 35.07
C CYS A 403 -59.66 26.50 34.22
N SER A 404 -59.92 25.80 33.13
CA SER A 404 -58.88 25.23 32.26
C SER A 404 -58.19 26.29 31.40
N ASN A 405 -58.93 27.30 30.94
CA ASN A 405 -58.47 28.23 29.92
C ASN A 405 -58.06 29.62 30.45
N LEU A 406 -58.55 30.06 31.61
CA LEU A 406 -58.16 31.35 32.20
C LEU A 406 -56.86 31.25 33.02
N GLY A 407 -55.97 32.23 32.83
CA GLY A 407 -54.78 32.43 33.67
C GLY A 407 -55.11 33.04 35.03
N LEU A 408 -54.08 33.23 35.88
CA LEU A 408 -54.26 33.66 37.28
C LEU A 408 -55.01 34.99 37.38
N GLU A 409 -54.59 35.99 36.61
CA GLU A 409 -55.22 37.32 36.61
C GLU A 409 -56.66 37.29 36.07
N GLY A 410 -56.92 36.46 35.05
CA GLY A 410 -58.25 36.30 34.48
C GLY A 410 -59.21 35.64 35.47
N LEU A 411 -58.76 34.60 36.17
CA LEU A 411 -59.51 33.94 37.23
C LEU A 411 -59.77 34.86 38.42
N GLN A 412 -58.78 35.65 38.84
CA GLN A 412 -58.95 36.63 39.92
C GLN A 412 -60.00 37.67 39.56
N ARG A 413 -59.90 38.30 38.37
CA ARG A 413 -60.87 39.28 37.89
C ARG A 413 -62.29 38.72 37.82
N LEU A 414 -62.44 37.47 37.36
CA LEU A 414 -63.74 36.81 37.30
C LEU A 414 -64.30 36.50 38.69
N CYS A 415 -63.47 35.96 39.60
CA CYS A 415 -63.87 35.73 40.98
C CYS A 415 -64.27 37.03 41.70
N ASP A 416 -63.56 38.12 41.46
CA ASP A 416 -63.86 39.43 42.06
C ASP A 416 -65.15 40.02 41.48
N GLN A 417 -65.41 39.85 40.18
CA GLN A 417 -66.68 40.23 39.54
C GLN A 417 -67.85 39.43 40.13
N LEU A 418 -67.73 38.12 40.31
CA LEU A 418 -68.79 37.26 40.85
C LEU A 418 -69.04 37.46 42.35
N ALA A 419 -68.07 37.99 43.09
CA ALA A 419 -68.16 38.33 44.50
C ALA A 419 -68.76 39.72 44.78
N ALA A 420 -69.08 40.50 43.75
CA ALA A 420 -69.76 41.79 43.90
C ALA A 420 -71.17 41.60 44.49
N VAL A 421 -71.55 42.48 45.43
CA VAL A 421 -72.62 42.27 46.41
C VAL A 421 -74.05 42.34 45.83
N ASP A 422 -74.23 42.74 44.58
CA ASP A 422 -75.55 43.01 43.99
C ASP A 422 -75.88 42.13 42.75
N LEU A 423 -75.23 40.97 42.60
CA LEU A 423 -75.44 40.09 41.44
C LEU A 423 -76.45 38.98 41.73
N ASP A 424 -77.60 39.06 41.06
CA ASP A 424 -78.57 37.97 40.98
C ASP A 424 -77.98 36.73 40.28
N ALA A 425 -78.57 35.55 40.53
CA ALA A 425 -78.12 34.28 39.95
C ALA A 425 -78.05 34.30 38.41
N GLU A 426 -78.94 35.07 37.76
CA GLU A 426 -78.96 35.28 36.31
C GLU A 426 -77.81 36.18 35.83
N ALA A 427 -77.46 37.22 36.59
CA ALA A 427 -76.33 38.10 36.29
C ALA A 427 -74.98 37.37 36.45
N LYS A 428 -74.86 36.47 37.44
CA LYS A 428 -73.68 35.61 37.61
C LYS A 428 -73.50 34.64 36.44
N ARG A 429 -74.59 34.06 35.93
CA ARG A 429 -74.59 33.21 34.72
C ARG A 429 -74.19 33.99 33.47
N ALA A 430 -74.75 35.18 33.28
CA ALA A 430 -74.40 36.04 32.15
C ALA A 430 -72.90 36.42 32.14
N ALA A 431 -72.32 36.73 33.31
CA ALA A 431 -70.90 37.02 33.43
C ALA A 431 -70.00 35.82 33.07
N VAL A 432 -70.37 34.60 33.53
CA VAL A 432 -69.65 33.36 33.19
C VAL A 432 -69.74 33.06 31.69
N GLN A 433 -70.93 33.15 31.10
CA GLN A 433 -71.14 32.91 29.67
C GLN A 433 -70.43 33.94 28.79
N GLN A 434 -70.39 35.22 29.20
CA GLN A 434 -69.64 36.26 28.52
C GLN A 434 -68.13 35.96 28.50
N GLN A 435 -67.57 35.51 29.63
CA GLN A 435 -66.17 35.10 29.68
C GLN A 435 -65.91 33.83 28.86
N LEU A 436 -66.84 32.87 28.85
CA LEU A 436 -66.71 31.65 28.05
C LEU A 436 -66.68 31.98 26.55
N ALA A 437 -67.57 32.87 26.09
CA ALA A 437 -67.60 33.35 24.72
C ALA A 437 -66.31 34.09 24.34
N ALA A 438 -65.77 34.92 25.25
CA ALA A 438 -64.51 35.61 25.05
C ALA A 438 -63.32 34.62 24.92
N VAL A 439 -63.26 33.61 25.79
CA VAL A 439 -62.25 32.54 25.73
C VAL A 439 -62.39 31.72 24.44
N GLY A 440 -63.62 31.41 24.02
CA GLY A 440 -63.89 30.70 22.76
C GLY A 440 -63.39 31.47 21.54
N GLN A 441 -63.62 32.79 21.50
CA GLN A 441 -63.11 33.65 20.43
C GLN A 441 -61.57 33.73 20.44
N GLN A 442 -60.96 33.81 21.63
CA GLN A 442 -59.49 33.82 21.76
C GLN A 442 -58.87 32.52 21.27
N LEU A 443 -59.41 31.36 21.64
CA LEU A 443 -58.92 30.06 21.18
C LEU A 443 -59.05 29.91 19.65
N GLN A 444 -60.15 30.38 19.06
CA GLN A 444 -60.34 30.38 17.61
C GLN A 444 -59.32 31.29 16.90
N GLN A 445 -59.04 32.47 17.46
CA GLN A 445 -58.03 33.37 16.91
C GLN A 445 -56.62 32.78 17.02
N GLU A 446 -56.27 32.17 18.15
CA GLU A 446 -54.98 31.52 18.36
C GLU A 446 -54.79 30.33 17.41
N GLN A 447 -55.83 29.51 17.22
CA GLN A 447 -55.80 28.40 16.28
C GLN A 447 -55.64 28.89 14.84
N ALA A 448 -56.39 29.93 14.43
CA ALA A 448 -56.25 30.55 13.12
C ALA A 448 -54.84 31.14 12.91
N GLN A 449 -54.24 31.75 13.93
CA GLN A 449 -52.85 32.24 13.88
C GLN A 449 -51.83 31.12 13.76
N LYS A 450 -52.01 30.01 14.50
CA LYS A 450 -51.14 28.83 14.40
C LYS A 450 -51.24 28.19 13.02
N ASP A 451 -52.44 28.05 12.48
CA ASP A 451 -52.66 27.49 11.16
C ASP A 451 -52.07 28.41 10.07
N ALA A 452 -52.23 29.73 10.20
CA ALA A 452 -51.59 30.71 9.32
C ALA A 452 -50.05 30.68 9.41
N ALA A 453 -49.49 30.57 10.62
CA ALA A 453 -48.04 30.49 10.84
C ALA A 453 -47.46 29.17 10.32
N ALA A 454 -48.16 28.05 10.50
CA ALA A 454 -47.76 26.75 9.96
C ALA A 454 -47.81 26.74 8.42
N GLN A 455 -48.84 27.36 7.83
CA GLN A 455 -48.94 27.53 6.38
C GLN A 455 -47.83 28.44 5.83
N ALA A 456 -47.51 29.54 6.53
CA ALA A 456 -46.41 30.43 6.17
C ALA A 456 -45.04 29.73 6.28
N ALA A 457 -44.82 28.95 7.34
CA ALA A 457 -43.59 28.17 7.52
C ALA A 457 -43.44 27.08 6.45
N ALA A 458 -44.53 26.40 6.09
CA ALA A 458 -44.54 25.41 5.02
C ALA A 458 -44.30 26.05 3.64
N ALA A 459 -44.83 27.25 3.39
CA ALA A 459 -44.56 28.02 2.18
C ALA A 459 -43.09 28.46 2.11
N ALA A 460 -42.54 28.99 3.21
CA ALA A 460 -41.14 29.41 3.30
C ALA A 460 -40.17 28.24 3.04
N LEU A 461 -40.44 27.05 3.59
CA LEU A 461 -39.63 25.86 3.35
C LEU A 461 -39.69 25.41 1.88
N ARG A 462 -40.85 25.51 1.23
CA ARG A 462 -41.00 25.21 -0.21
C ARG A 462 -40.24 26.22 -1.06
N ASP A 463 -40.24 27.49 -0.69
CA ASP A 463 -39.54 28.53 -1.44
C ASP A 463 -38.03 28.44 -1.24
N GLN A 464 -37.54 28.11 -0.04
CA GLN A 464 -36.13 27.75 0.19
C GLN A 464 -35.70 26.57 -0.68
N ALA A 465 -36.48 25.49 -0.72
CA ALA A 465 -36.17 24.32 -1.56
C ALA A 465 -36.18 24.65 -3.07
N LYS A 466 -37.03 25.59 -3.52
CA LYS A 466 -36.98 26.10 -4.91
C LYS A 466 -35.72 26.91 -5.17
N GLN A 467 -35.34 27.80 -4.25
CA GLN A 467 -34.13 28.61 -4.35
C GLN A 467 -32.87 27.73 -4.39
N GLU A 468 -32.76 26.72 -3.53
CA GLU A 468 -31.67 25.75 -3.54
C GLU A 468 -31.58 25.00 -4.88
N ARG A 469 -32.72 24.54 -5.42
CA ARG A 469 -32.77 23.88 -6.74
C ARG A 469 -32.35 24.81 -7.87
N GLN A 470 -32.75 26.09 -7.82
CA GLN A 470 -32.33 27.09 -8.80
C GLN A 470 -30.84 27.39 -8.71
N GLN A 471 -30.28 27.50 -7.49
CA GLN A 471 -28.85 27.67 -7.28
C GLN A 471 -28.04 26.47 -7.80
N ILE A 472 -28.50 25.24 -7.53
CA ILE A 472 -27.86 24.04 -8.08
C ILE A 472 -27.92 24.05 -9.60
N ARG A 473 -29.07 24.42 -10.20
CA ARG A 473 -29.21 24.52 -11.67
C ARG A 473 -28.33 25.61 -12.28
N ALA A 474 -28.17 26.75 -11.62
CA ALA A 474 -27.28 27.82 -12.06
C ALA A 474 -25.82 27.37 -12.04
N LYS A 475 -25.36 26.79 -10.91
CA LYS A 475 -24.01 26.20 -10.79
C LYS A 475 -23.74 25.10 -11.83
N LEU A 476 -24.76 24.30 -12.14
CA LEU A 476 -24.68 23.27 -13.18
C LEU A 476 -24.54 23.87 -14.60
N SER A 477 -25.15 25.03 -14.82
CA SER A 477 -25.11 25.75 -16.10
C SER A 477 -23.78 26.45 -16.35
N GLU A 478 -22.96 26.67 -15.32
CA GLU A 478 -21.61 27.25 -15.41
C GLU A 478 -20.57 26.27 -15.98
N TRP A 479 -20.96 25.02 -16.26
CA TRP A 479 -20.10 24.02 -16.87
C TRP A 479 -20.07 24.19 -18.38
N SER A 480 -18.87 24.40 -18.92
CA SER A 480 -18.67 24.44 -20.37
C SER A 480 -18.85 23.05 -21.00
N GLU A 481 -19.24 23.01 -22.27
CA GLU A 481 -19.39 21.74 -23.00
C GLU A 481 -18.09 20.91 -23.02
N GLU A 482 -16.94 21.58 -23.04
CA GLU A 482 -15.62 20.96 -23.02
C GLU A 482 -15.31 20.31 -21.67
N GLU A 483 -15.64 20.97 -20.56
CA GLU A 483 -15.51 20.41 -19.21
C GLU A 483 -16.41 19.18 -19.03
N VAL A 484 -17.64 19.22 -19.55
CA VAL A 484 -18.55 18.06 -19.50
C VAL A 484 -18.03 16.90 -20.36
N ARG A 485 -17.45 17.17 -21.54
CA ARG A 485 -16.80 16.15 -22.38
C ARG A 485 -15.57 15.55 -21.70
N MET A 486 -14.74 16.37 -21.04
CA MET A 486 -13.57 15.91 -20.28
C MET A 486 -13.98 15.05 -19.08
N LEU A 487 -15.03 15.45 -18.35
CA LEU A 487 -15.57 14.70 -17.23
C LEU A 487 -16.10 13.32 -17.68
N LYS A 488 -16.84 13.24 -18.79
CA LYS A 488 -17.30 11.95 -19.36
C LYS A 488 -16.12 11.02 -19.67
N LYS A 489 -15.09 11.53 -20.37
CA LYS A 489 -13.87 10.76 -20.68
C LYS A 489 -13.12 10.32 -19.41
N ALA A 490 -13.09 11.17 -18.38
CA ALA A 490 -12.49 10.82 -17.10
C ALA A 490 -13.25 9.69 -16.39
N LEU A 491 -14.58 9.73 -16.41
CA LEU A 491 -15.43 8.70 -15.79
C LEU A 491 -15.31 7.35 -16.50
N ASP A 492 -15.17 7.34 -17.82
CA ASP A 492 -14.92 6.12 -18.60
C ASP A 492 -13.52 5.56 -18.35
N LYS A 493 -12.52 6.44 -18.21
CA LYS A 493 -11.12 6.06 -17.94
C LYS A 493 -10.91 5.55 -16.51
N PHE A 494 -11.71 6.03 -15.56
CA PHE A 494 -11.65 5.66 -14.14
C PHE A 494 -12.98 5.05 -13.69
N PRO A 495 -13.21 3.74 -13.93
CA PRO A 495 -14.43 3.05 -13.55
C PRO A 495 -14.61 2.97 -12.01
N PRO A 496 -15.84 2.68 -11.53
CA PRO A 496 -16.09 2.47 -10.11
C PRO A 496 -15.25 1.30 -9.58
N GLY A 497 -14.43 1.54 -8.55
CA GLY A 497 -13.50 0.55 -7.99
C GLY A 497 -12.02 0.99 -8.04
N THR A 498 -11.68 1.99 -8.85
CA THR A 498 -10.35 2.61 -8.82
C THR A 498 -10.11 3.32 -7.48
N SER A 499 -9.00 3.01 -6.81
CA SER A 499 -8.59 3.70 -5.58
C SER A 499 -8.40 5.20 -5.89
N LYS A 500 -8.95 6.06 -5.03
CA LYS A 500 -8.92 7.53 -5.21
C LYS A 500 -9.51 8.02 -6.54
N ARG A 501 -10.56 7.35 -7.03
CA ARG A 501 -11.26 7.67 -8.28
C ARG A 501 -11.52 9.17 -8.47
N TRP A 502 -12.04 9.85 -7.46
CA TRP A 502 -12.44 11.25 -7.58
C TRP A 502 -11.24 12.21 -7.64
N GLU A 503 -10.13 11.89 -6.97
CA GLU A 503 -8.86 12.62 -7.10
C GLU A 503 -8.27 12.44 -8.51
N ALA A 504 -8.35 11.23 -9.06
CA ALA A 504 -7.89 10.94 -10.43
C ALA A 504 -8.75 11.60 -11.52
N VAL A 505 -10.08 11.62 -11.33
CA VAL A 505 -11.03 12.31 -12.22
C VAL A 505 -10.81 13.82 -12.14
N GLN A 506 -10.60 14.38 -10.95
CA GLN A 506 -10.27 15.79 -10.75
C GLN A 506 -8.93 16.16 -11.40
N ALA A 507 -7.88 15.35 -11.23
CA ALA A 507 -6.59 15.57 -11.89
C ALA A 507 -6.66 15.50 -13.43
N TYR A 508 -7.67 14.82 -13.97
CA TYR A 508 -7.93 14.75 -15.41
C TYR A 508 -8.71 15.97 -15.93
N VAL A 509 -9.72 16.45 -15.19
CA VAL A 509 -10.52 17.65 -15.56
C VAL A 509 -9.77 18.95 -15.27
N ARG A 510 -8.93 18.98 -14.22
CA ARG A 510 -8.01 20.05 -13.76
C ARG A 510 -8.64 21.39 -13.36
N THR A 511 -9.79 21.77 -13.91
CA THR A 511 -10.40 23.09 -13.70
C THR A 511 -11.37 23.15 -12.52
N ARG A 512 -11.83 22.00 -12.01
CA ARG A 512 -12.91 21.90 -11.02
C ARG A 512 -12.48 21.13 -9.78
N THR A 513 -13.14 21.42 -8.66
CA THR A 513 -12.91 20.72 -7.41
C THR A 513 -13.60 19.36 -7.38
N VAL A 514 -13.18 18.49 -6.46
CA VAL A 514 -13.81 17.17 -6.28
C VAL A 514 -15.31 17.30 -5.94
N GLU A 515 -15.68 18.32 -5.17
CA GLU A 515 -17.06 18.58 -4.75
C GLU A 515 -17.94 19.01 -5.94
N GLU A 516 -17.47 19.94 -6.77
CA GLU A 516 -18.17 20.36 -7.99
C GLU A 516 -18.33 19.22 -9.00
N ILE A 517 -17.30 18.39 -9.16
CA ILE A 517 -17.35 17.19 -10.02
C ILE A 517 -18.41 16.20 -9.51
N LEU A 518 -18.44 15.96 -8.19
CA LEU A 518 -19.44 15.09 -7.58
C LEU A 518 -20.86 15.62 -7.78
N ASP A 519 -21.05 16.94 -7.67
CA ASP A 519 -22.36 17.57 -7.87
C ASP A 519 -22.81 17.49 -9.32
N MET A 520 -21.91 17.66 -10.30
CA MET A 520 -22.24 17.44 -11.71
C MET A 520 -22.61 16.01 -12.04
N VAL A 521 -21.91 15.03 -11.48
CA VAL A 521 -22.21 13.62 -11.72
C VAL A 521 -23.54 13.22 -11.08
N LYS A 522 -23.84 13.76 -9.90
CA LYS A 522 -25.10 13.49 -9.19
C LYS A 522 -26.31 14.17 -9.83
N HIS A 523 -26.17 15.44 -10.21
CA HIS A 523 -27.30 16.29 -10.59
C HIS A 523 -27.36 16.64 -12.09
N GLY A 524 -26.23 16.64 -12.80
CA GLY A 524 -26.18 17.04 -14.22
C GLY A 524 -26.20 15.90 -15.22
N LEU A 525 -25.35 14.88 -15.06
CA LEU A 525 -25.24 13.78 -16.02
C LEU A 525 -26.43 12.80 -15.97
N LYS A 526 -27.11 12.69 -14.83
CA LYS A 526 -28.32 11.84 -14.67
C LYS A 526 -29.59 12.42 -15.31
N ALA A 527 -29.58 13.69 -15.74
CA ALA A 527 -30.73 14.31 -16.38
C ALA A 527 -30.88 13.90 -17.87
N GLY A 528 -29.82 13.36 -18.49
CA GLY A 528 -29.84 12.81 -19.85
C GLY A 528 -29.95 11.29 -19.83
N LYS A 529 -31.08 10.75 -20.31
CA LYS A 529 -31.34 9.32 -20.46
C LYS A 529 -30.26 8.66 -21.35
N VAL A 530 -29.31 7.95 -20.74
CA VAL A 530 -28.52 6.88 -21.39
C VAL A 530 -28.73 5.62 -20.55
N GLY A 531 -29.21 4.57 -21.22
CA GLY A 531 -29.68 3.35 -20.59
C GLY A 531 -28.59 2.58 -19.86
N GLY A 532 -29.00 1.93 -18.77
CA GLY A 532 -28.34 0.74 -18.24
C GLY A 532 -27.06 0.98 -17.43
N VAL A 533 -27.14 1.56 -16.25
CA VAL A 533 -26.19 1.24 -15.16
C VAL A 533 -26.96 1.14 -13.85
N GLN A 534 -27.08 -0.08 -13.34
CA GLN A 534 -27.73 -0.37 -12.06
C GLN A 534 -26.94 0.19 -10.88
N SER A 535 -27.71 0.59 -9.88
CA SER A 535 -27.33 1.20 -8.62
C SER A 535 -26.81 0.17 -7.61
N GLU A 536 -25.50 0.03 -7.45
CA GLU A 536 -24.97 -0.74 -6.29
C GLU A 536 -23.79 -0.12 -5.54
N THR A 537 -23.28 1.07 -5.90
CA THR A 537 -22.04 1.58 -5.27
C THR A 537 -22.17 2.86 -4.47
N PHE A 538 -23.37 3.43 -4.27
CA PHE A 538 -23.51 4.77 -3.69
C PHE A 538 -24.15 4.87 -2.29
N VAL A 539 -24.37 3.76 -1.57
CA VAL A 539 -24.92 3.80 -0.19
C VAL A 539 -23.90 3.42 0.90
N VAL A 540 -22.70 2.91 0.55
CA VAL A 540 -21.79 2.34 1.56
C VAL A 540 -20.95 3.40 2.30
N ALA A 541 -20.81 4.63 1.78
CA ALA A 541 -19.94 5.63 2.39
C ALA A 541 -20.59 6.53 3.47
N LYS A 542 -21.93 6.58 3.58
CA LYS A 542 -22.61 7.39 4.61
C LYS A 542 -23.12 6.56 5.82
N LYS A 543 -23.08 5.23 5.75
CA LYS A 543 -23.43 4.33 6.87
C LYS A 543 -22.28 4.08 7.87
N ARG A 544 -21.06 4.57 7.60
CA ARG A 544 -19.92 4.46 8.53
C ARG A 544 -19.68 5.67 9.43
N GLN A 545 -20.34 6.81 9.17
CA GLN A 545 -20.20 8.01 10.00
C GLN A 545 -21.41 8.27 10.93
N GLY A 546 -22.52 7.57 10.73
CA GLY A 546 -23.70 7.62 11.62
C GLY A 546 -23.73 6.56 12.72
N ASN A 547 -22.70 5.72 12.86
CA ASN A 547 -22.71 4.57 13.76
C ASN A 547 -21.83 4.71 15.02
N LEU A 548 -21.38 5.93 15.34
CA LEU A 548 -20.79 6.26 16.66
C LEU A 548 -21.72 7.11 17.55
N ALA A 549 -22.90 7.49 17.07
CA ALA A 549 -23.89 8.26 17.85
C ALA A 549 -25.10 7.42 18.29
N ASN A 550 -25.13 6.11 18.01
CA ASN A 550 -26.27 5.24 18.31
C ASN A 550 -25.98 4.11 19.31
N THR A 551 -24.88 4.18 20.06
CA THR A 551 -24.56 3.29 21.18
C THR A 551 -24.88 3.91 22.55
N ALA A 552 -25.70 4.97 22.58
CA ALA A 552 -26.20 5.60 23.82
C ALA A 552 -27.74 5.52 23.97
N ALA A 553 -28.44 4.89 23.02
CA ALA A 553 -29.90 4.73 23.03
C ALA A 553 -30.37 3.25 23.02
N ALA A 554 -29.45 2.32 23.29
CA ALA A 554 -29.73 0.88 23.35
C ALA A 554 -29.57 0.29 24.77
N ASP A 555 -29.56 1.12 25.80
CA ASP A 555 -29.37 0.69 27.21
C ASP A 555 -30.51 1.15 28.14
N SER A 556 -31.72 1.29 27.59
CA SER A 556 -32.93 1.60 28.36
C SER A 556 -34.15 0.80 27.90
N ARG A 557 -33.94 -0.46 27.49
CA ARG A 557 -35.01 -1.44 27.27
C ARG A 557 -34.59 -2.85 27.68
N ALA A 558 -34.06 -2.97 28.90
CA ALA A 558 -33.77 -4.26 29.55
C ALA A 558 -34.55 -4.47 30.86
N MET A 559 -35.58 -3.65 31.14
CA MET A 559 -36.47 -3.82 32.28
C MET A 559 -37.90 -3.41 31.92
N ALA A 560 -38.56 -4.18 31.06
CA ALA A 560 -40.02 -4.20 30.96
C ALA A 560 -40.46 -5.43 30.16
N PHE A 561 -41.50 -6.09 30.67
CA PHE A 561 -42.30 -7.12 30.00
C PHE A 561 -41.82 -8.58 30.14
N THR A 562 -41.94 -9.10 31.36
CA THR A 562 -42.65 -10.37 31.56
C THR A 562 -44.13 -10.17 31.20
N ASP A 563 -44.76 -11.28 30.82
CA ASP A 563 -46.18 -11.48 30.55
C ASP A 563 -46.66 -11.42 29.09
N VAL A 564 -46.86 -12.65 28.58
CA VAL A 564 -48.15 -13.15 28.10
C VAL A 564 -48.54 -12.88 26.63
N GLN A 565 -48.87 -14.01 26.00
CA GLN A 565 -49.77 -14.27 24.87
C GLN A 565 -49.34 -13.89 23.46
N VAL A 566 -48.75 -14.90 22.81
CA VAL A 566 -49.19 -15.35 21.48
C VAL A 566 -50.72 -15.49 21.44
N ASN A 567 -51.37 -14.82 20.48
CA ASN A 567 -52.39 -15.51 19.71
C ASN A 567 -52.50 -14.99 18.27
N LEU A 568 -52.54 -15.97 17.38
CA LEU A 568 -52.75 -15.88 15.95
C LEU A 568 -54.20 -15.50 15.66
N LYS A 569 -54.43 -14.74 14.59
CA LYS A 569 -55.74 -14.65 13.96
C LYS A 569 -55.98 -15.89 13.12
N GLY A 570 -57.07 -16.58 13.40
CA GLY A 570 -57.75 -17.50 12.49
C GLY A 570 -59.23 -17.54 12.86
N ASP A 571 -60.09 -17.31 11.88
CA ASP A 571 -61.54 -17.43 12.05
C ASP A 571 -61.91 -18.90 12.31
N ALA A 572 -62.46 -19.09 13.50
CA ALA A 572 -63.61 -19.90 13.88
C ALA A 572 -63.74 -21.36 13.39
N ALA A 573 -63.76 -22.24 14.41
CA ALA A 573 -64.80 -23.23 14.73
C ALA A 573 -64.24 -24.67 14.87
N VAL A 574 -64.00 -25.21 16.08
CA VAL A 574 -64.93 -25.72 17.12
C VAL A 574 -65.05 -27.26 17.08
N LEU A 575 -64.47 -27.94 18.09
CA LEU A 575 -64.99 -29.07 18.93
C LEU A 575 -63.96 -30.18 19.30
N LEU A 576 -63.75 -30.29 20.63
CA LEU A 576 -63.67 -31.50 21.48
C LEU A 576 -62.64 -32.64 21.22
N GLU A 577 -61.75 -32.81 22.21
CA GLU A 577 -61.14 -34.09 22.65
C GLU A 577 -62.21 -35.09 23.16
N PRO A 578 -61.92 -36.38 23.50
CA PRO A 578 -60.80 -37.27 23.13
C PRO A 578 -61.24 -38.71 22.71
N GLY A 579 -60.33 -39.48 22.11
CA GLY A 579 -60.19 -40.93 22.42
C GLY A 579 -60.89 -41.99 21.56
N LEU A 580 -60.11 -43.07 21.35
CA LEU A 580 -60.46 -44.48 21.09
C LEU A 580 -60.81 -44.97 19.66
N ALA A 581 -59.89 -45.82 19.18
CA ALA A 581 -60.11 -47.19 18.69
C ALA A 581 -60.28 -47.44 17.17
N ALA A 582 -59.24 -48.13 16.65
CA ALA A 582 -59.30 -49.45 16.01
C ALA A 582 -59.17 -49.59 14.48
N ALA A 583 -58.24 -50.51 14.13
CA ALA A 583 -58.18 -51.40 12.97
C ALA A 583 -57.86 -50.78 11.59
N ALA A 584 -57.08 -51.38 10.69
CA ALA A 584 -56.21 -52.56 10.69
C ALA A 584 -55.39 -52.50 9.39
N ALA A 585 -54.21 -53.15 9.39
CA ALA A 585 -53.53 -53.84 8.27
C ALA A 585 -52.02 -53.57 8.25
N ALA A 586 -51.28 -54.46 8.90
CA ALA A 586 -49.94 -54.89 8.48
C ALA A 586 -50.10 -56.05 7.45
N PRO A 587 -49.06 -56.48 6.71
CA PRO A 587 -47.87 -57.12 7.27
C PRO A 587 -46.53 -56.62 6.65
N ALA A 588 -45.48 -56.47 7.46
CA ALA A 588 -44.34 -57.40 7.65
C ALA A 588 -43.24 -57.25 6.59
N GLY A 589 -41.94 -57.24 6.90
CA GLY A 589 -41.18 -57.41 8.16
C GLY A 589 -39.76 -56.88 7.91
N GLY A 590 -38.76 -56.96 8.78
CA GLY A 590 -38.61 -57.42 10.16
C GLY A 590 -37.25 -56.87 10.62
N ALA A 591 -37.18 -56.36 11.85
CA ALA A 591 -36.44 -56.96 12.97
C ALA A 591 -34.92 -56.64 12.95
N ALA A 592 -34.24 -56.27 14.04
CA ALA A 592 -34.54 -56.16 15.47
C ALA A 592 -33.32 -55.39 16.08
N ALA A 593 -33.51 -54.35 16.90
CA ALA A 593 -33.74 -54.35 18.35
C ALA A 593 -32.45 -54.33 19.20
N ALA A 594 -32.39 -53.31 20.07
CA ALA A 594 -31.56 -53.25 21.27
C ALA A 594 -32.05 -54.28 22.32
N PRO A 595 -31.31 -54.51 23.44
CA PRO A 595 -31.52 -53.64 24.61
C PRO A 595 -30.28 -53.41 25.50
N ALA A 596 -30.44 -52.46 26.42
CA ALA A 596 -29.46 -52.03 27.42
C ALA A 596 -29.52 -52.86 28.73
N ALA A 597 -28.37 -53.01 29.41
CA ALA A 597 -28.28 -53.29 30.84
C ALA A 597 -26.91 -52.86 31.44
N ALA A 598 -26.97 -51.89 32.36
CA ALA A 598 -26.21 -51.60 33.59
C ALA A 598 -24.70 -51.97 33.79
N ALA A 599 -23.92 -50.90 34.05
CA ALA A 599 -22.96 -50.66 35.15
C ALA A 599 -21.64 -51.47 35.32
N ALA A 600 -20.48 -50.82 35.05
CA ALA A 600 -19.30 -50.63 35.93
C ALA A 600 -18.10 -49.99 35.16
N ALA A 601 -17.39 -49.03 35.78
CA ALA A 601 -16.27 -48.20 35.25
C ALA A 601 -14.89 -48.96 35.17
N PRO A 602 -13.71 -48.38 34.76
CA PRO A 602 -13.37 -47.00 34.32
C PRO A 602 -12.42 -46.81 33.08
N ALA A 603 -12.44 -45.59 32.48
CA ALA A 603 -11.38 -44.74 31.81
C ALA A 603 -10.31 -45.33 30.83
N PRO A 604 -9.73 -44.55 29.87
CA PRO A 604 -9.65 -43.07 29.70
C PRO A 604 -10.27 -42.53 28.39
N ALA A 605 -10.94 -41.37 28.37
CA ALA A 605 -10.38 -40.00 28.19
C ALA A 605 -9.49 -39.88 26.94
N THR A 606 -9.69 -38.98 25.96
CA THR A 606 -10.47 -37.74 25.91
C THR A 606 -10.62 -37.31 24.44
N VAL A 607 -11.80 -36.81 24.07
CA VAL A 607 -12.07 -36.06 22.83
C VAL A 607 -12.00 -34.57 23.19
N VAL A 608 -11.28 -33.75 22.43
CA VAL A 608 -11.27 -32.27 22.58
C VAL A 608 -11.51 -31.68 21.19
N SER A 609 -12.74 -31.24 20.87
CA SER A 609 -13.35 -29.93 21.16
C SER A 609 -12.69 -28.76 20.41
N ALA A 610 -13.30 -28.41 19.29
CA ALA A 610 -13.00 -27.22 18.50
C ALA A 610 -13.79 -26.02 19.04
N ALA A 611 -13.19 -25.21 19.91
CA ALA A 611 -13.75 -23.90 20.29
C ALA A 611 -12.80 -22.93 21.05
N SER A 612 -11.51 -23.19 21.24
CA SER A 612 -10.60 -22.21 21.86
C SER A 612 -9.65 -21.59 20.83
N GLY A 613 -9.49 -20.26 20.88
CA GLY A 613 -8.54 -19.50 20.07
C GLY A 613 -7.08 -19.72 20.44
N GLU A 614 -6.76 -20.83 21.11
CA GLU A 614 -5.43 -21.16 21.60
C GLU A 614 -4.59 -21.79 20.48
N TRP A 615 -3.31 -21.45 20.45
CA TRP A 615 -2.35 -21.98 19.48
C TRP A 615 -1.63 -23.17 20.11
N SER A 616 -1.69 -24.33 19.46
CA SER A 616 -0.87 -25.47 19.87
C SER A 616 0.57 -25.30 19.35
N GLU A 617 1.53 -25.94 20.02
CA GLU A 617 2.94 -25.94 19.59
C GLU A 617 3.10 -26.50 18.16
N GLU A 618 2.29 -27.49 17.79
CA GLU A 618 2.24 -28.05 16.44
C GLU A 618 1.77 -27.04 15.40
N GLN A 619 0.77 -26.21 15.73
CA GLN A 619 0.26 -25.15 14.86
C GLN A 619 1.27 -24.00 14.71
N GLU A 620 2.04 -23.68 15.75
CA GLU A 620 3.10 -22.68 15.68
C GLU A 620 4.28 -23.15 14.84
N LEU A 621 4.67 -24.42 14.97
CA LEU A 621 5.72 -25.02 14.17
C LEU A 621 5.30 -25.12 12.70
N ALA A 622 4.04 -25.47 12.43
CA ALA A 622 3.44 -25.43 11.09
C ALA A 622 3.44 -24.01 10.50
N LEU A 623 3.10 -22.98 11.29
CA LEU A 623 3.14 -21.58 10.86
C LEU A 623 4.56 -21.13 10.49
N VAL A 624 5.56 -21.44 11.31
CA VAL A 624 6.96 -21.09 11.04
C VAL A 624 7.48 -21.83 9.80
N LYS A 625 7.13 -23.10 9.63
CA LYS A 625 7.48 -23.89 8.44
C LYS A 625 6.82 -23.32 7.17
N ALA A 626 5.54 -23.00 7.24
CA ALA A 626 4.80 -22.37 6.14
C ALA A 626 5.37 -20.99 5.76
N LEU A 627 5.79 -20.19 6.74
CA LEU A 627 6.40 -18.87 6.50
C LEU A 627 7.79 -18.95 5.84
N LYS A 628 8.52 -20.06 6.01
CA LYS A 628 9.79 -20.35 5.33
C LYS A 628 9.57 -20.88 3.91
N GLN A 629 8.52 -21.68 3.70
CA GLN A 629 8.18 -22.23 2.38
C GLN A 629 7.56 -21.19 1.45
N VAL A 630 6.72 -20.30 1.97
CA VAL A 630 6.08 -19.23 1.18
C VAL A 630 7.00 -18.01 1.14
N GLY A 631 7.44 -17.61 -0.06
CA GLY A 631 8.27 -16.43 -0.30
C GLY A 631 7.59 -15.12 0.13
N LYS A 632 8.39 -14.11 0.52
CA LYS A 632 7.88 -12.81 1.03
C LYS A 632 7.02 -12.06 0.01
N ASP A 633 7.27 -12.29 -1.27
CA ASP A 633 6.65 -11.60 -2.40
C ASP A 633 5.57 -12.46 -3.11
N ALA A 634 5.14 -13.57 -2.49
CA ALA A 634 4.11 -14.44 -3.06
C ALA A 634 2.72 -13.76 -3.09
N GLU A 635 2.05 -13.85 -4.24
CA GLU A 635 0.66 -13.42 -4.42
C GLU A 635 -0.28 -14.31 -3.56
N ASP A 636 -1.13 -13.70 -2.73
CA ASP A 636 -1.91 -14.36 -1.65
C ASP A 636 -1.07 -15.18 -0.63
N ARG A 637 0.08 -14.65 -0.22
CA ARG A 637 0.94 -15.21 0.85
C ARG A 637 0.17 -15.78 2.04
N TRP A 638 -0.80 -15.03 2.58
CA TRP A 638 -1.54 -15.44 3.78
C TRP A 638 -2.58 -16.53 3.51
N GLY A 639 -3.06 -16.67 2.28
CA GLY A 639 -3.86 -17.81 1.87
C GLY A 639 -3.05 -19.09 1.78
N GLN A 640 -1.87 -19.04 1.17
CA GLN A 640 -0.96 -20.17 1.09
C GLN A 640 -0.46 -20.59 2.47
N VAL A 641 -0.13 -19.62 3.34
CA VAL A 641 0.27 -19.90 4.73
C VAL A 641 -0.88 -20.51 5.53
N ALA A 642 -2.12 -20.04 5.38
CA ALA A 642 -3.27 -20.62 6.09
C ALA A 642 -3.61 -22.04 5.60
N ALA A 643 -3.39 -22.35 4.32
CA ALA A 643 -3.61 -23.69 3.78
C ALA A 643 -2.65 -24.73 4.40
N LEU A 644 -1.46 -24.30 4.84
CA LEU A 644 -0.45 -25.15 5.46
C LEU A 644 -0.55 -25.22 6.99
N VAL A 645 -1.46 -24.46 7.62
CA VAL A 645 -1.66 -24.44 9.07
C VAL A 645 -3.04 -25.01 9.40
N PRO A 646 -3.12 -26.21 10.02
CA PRO A 646 -4.40 -26.88 10.24
C PRO A 646 -5.30 -26.09 11.20
N GLY A 647 -6.54 -25.82 10.76
CA GLY A 647 -7.59 -25.24 11.59
C GLY A 647 -7.47 -23.75 11.89
N LYS A 648 -6.57 -23.00 11.23
CA LYS A 648 -6.41 -21.55 11.42
C LYS A 648 -6.71 -20.76 10.15
N THR A 649 -7.34 -19.60 10.33
CA THR A 649 -7.70 -18.69 9.23
C THR A 649 -6.55 -17.77 8.84
N LYS A 650 -6.62 -17.19 7.62
CA LYS A 650 -5.64 -16.19 7.14
C LYS A 650 -5.40 -15.06 8.16
N ALA A 651 -6.47 -14.56 8.78
CA ALA A 651 -6.41 -13.49 9.78
C ALA A 651 -5.71 -13.93 11.08
N GLN A 652 -5.93 -15.17 11.52
CA GLN A 652 -5.30 -15.71 12.72
C GLN A 652 -3.79 -15.94 12.49
N CYS A 653 -3.39 -16.52 11.35
CA CYS A 653 -1.99 -16.71 11.00
C CYS A 653 -1.23 -15.38 10.90
N PHE A 654 -1.86 -14.34 10.33
CA PHE A 654 -1.28 -13.00 10.27
C PHE A 654 -1.10 -12.37 11.66
N LYS A 655 -2.13 -12.48 12.52
CA LYS A 655 -2.08 -11.96 13.89
C LYS A 655 -0.95 -12.61 14.69
N ARG A 656 -0.82 -13.94 14.63
CA ARG A 656 0.23 -14.67 15.35
C ARG A 656 1.63 -14.36 14.84
N PHE A 657 1.80 -14.20 13.53
CA PHE A 657 3.07 -13.74 12.95
C PHE A 657 3.50 -12.37 13.49
N LYS A 658 2.56 -11.43 13.64
CA LYS A 658 2.85 -10.09 14.20
C LYS A 658 3.31 -10.18 15.66
N GLU A 659 2.65 -11.02 16.46
CA GLU A 659 3.03 -11.28 17.86
C GLU A 659 4.44 -11.90 17.97
N LEU A 660 4.76 -12.90 17.15
CA LEU A 660 6.09 -13.51 17.10
C LEU A 660 7.18 -12.52 16.67
N LYS A 661 6.87 -11.61 15.74
CA LYS A 661 7.80 -10.57 15.28
C LYS A 661 8.09 -9.54 16.38
N GLU A 662 7.07 -9.10 17.12
CA GLU A 662 7.24 -8.20 18.26
C GLU A 662 8.00 -8.88 19.40
N ALA A 663 7.72 -10.16 19.70
CA ALA A 663 8.47 -10.93 20.70
C ALA A 663 9.96 -11.09 20.33
N HIS A 664 10.27 -11.34 19.05
CA HIS A 664 11.65 -11.40 18.57
C HIS A 664 12.34 -10.04 18.61
N LYS A 665 11.61 -8.95 18.36
CA LYS A 665 12.14 -7.58 18.46
C LYS A 665 12.43 -7.22 19.91
N ALA A 666 11.55 -7.60 20.85
CA ALA A 666 11.74 -7.40 22.29
C ALA A 666 12.95 -8.19 22.82
N LYS A 667 13.13 -9.45 22.42
CA LYS A 667 14.32 -10.28 22.76
C LYS A 667 15.65 -9.78 22.19
N LYS A 668 15.63 -8.91 21.18
CA LYS A 668 16.83 -8.29 20.59
C LYS A 668 17.13 -6.91 21.19
N ALA A 669 16.17 -6.33 21.92
CA ALA A 669 16.26 -5.00 22.51
C ALA A 669 16.55 -5.01 24.02
N GLY A 670 16.25 -6.11 24.71
CA GLY A 670 16.85 -6.47 25.99
C GLY A 670 18.05 -7.37 25.77
#